data_AF-A0A7Y8AK49-F1
#
_entry.id   AF-A0A7Y8AK49-F1
#
_cell.length_a   1.000
_cell.length_b   1.000
_cell.length_c   1.000
_cell.angle_alpha   90.00
_cell.angle_beta   90.00
_cell.angle_gamma   90.00
#
_symmetry.space_group_name_H-M   'P 1'
#
loop_
_entity.id
_entity.type
_entity.pdbx_description
1 polymer ?
#
loop_
_entity_poly.entity_id
_entity_poly.type
_entity_poly.pdbx_seq_one_letter_code
_entity_poly.pdbx_strand_id
1 'polypeptide(L)'
;MNNAFIIGTGRCGTTYLAQILNAHSKVCVPPEMQCVFEYDTNGSRFYENIALGAIADAEAAADLLERSCPHDLARFFNFRDYCAGLTYPLSSIQDFFAGYYEAIAKSHNKEVLIEQTPWYGQRLDIMTQVFPSAKYIHVVRDGRDVALSFARTPWWFKKAELNLTRWATEIKKIAADAATLLSPENYLVVKYEHLVADTQAEVSRICDFLGITLEAAQLDPKGFIDYDSYCRFDMDNLSSAAYLAWKKNKGSSSSFQGSAYAWKQDKSSRFEHLPEHVKASLSLFGYDVPEEGKAASQNASPYYNVKLYVSSLEAKVADLSEAVGGRELTINDQSVHIRSVESELAVRAKRIVEFEQALKARGEHIAGLASTINDQTQHISSLDAELALRAGRTAALEKELTDRGQHIAGLNNTINEQIQHISGLDIELSQRAKLIADFEAELKAHARHISGLDQTIENLARSVEDHEADRLARIRQHSELTEEFAARADYICELNQLLDDQAKHIAALSAELAMRVEQYTAYEAEVIACGERKAILEQALADQAQHIQHLGSELALYSERLSEQETAAAVLKEHTVELDKTIGAQAQHIHRLEEAVSTAQEQKSVLEQTLLAREDHIVGLNDIGARMTQQVGELSAQLSMRLDRIGELEEQSNVKGAEIRGLQHDVMAQQATIDELRMDAQRLQESLDQLNASWCGRLQAFRQKFHK
;
A
#
# COMPACT_ATOMS: atom_id res chain seq x y z
N MET A 1 -37.30 -15.49 55.78
CA MET A 1 -37.39 -16.29 57.03
C MET A 1 -36.01 -16.86 57.31
N ASN A 2 -35.66 -17.20 58.54
CA ASN A 2 -34.44 -17.98 58.77
C ASN A 2 -34.67 -19.42 58.28
N ASN A 3 -33.61 -20.10 57.84
CA ASN A 3 -33.69 -21.50 57.44
C ASN A 3 -34.19 -22.38 58.60
N ALA A 4 -34.85 -23.50 58.30
CA ALA A 4 -35.25 -24.45 59.32
C ALA A 4 -35.02 -25.90 58.88
N PHE A 5 -34.84 -26.78 59.87
CA PHE A 5 -34.41 -28.17 59.67
C PHE A 5 -35.26 -29.13 60.51
N ILE A 6 -35.71 -30.22 59.91
CA ILE A 6 -36.44 -31.30 60.58
C ILE A 6 -35.45 -32.44 60.90
N ILE A 7 -35.03 -32.51 62.16
CA ILE A 7 -33.97 -33.42 62.63
C ILE A 7 -34.51 -34.56 63.52
N GLY A 8 -33.72 -35.63 63.68
CA GLY A 8 -34.05 -36.79 64.50
C GLY A 8 -33.17 -38.01 64.19
N THR A 9 -33.53 -39.17 64.73
CA THR A 9 -32.80 -40.45 64.54
C THR A 9 -33.18 -41.21 63.27
N GLY A 10 -34.06 -40.64 62.43
CA GLY A 10 -34.69 -41.35 61.32
C GLY A 10 -35.76 -42.34 61.80
N ARG A 11 -36.76 -42.60 60.95
CA ARG A 11 -37.98 -43.39 61.28
C ARG A 11 -38.78 -42.90 62.50
N CYS A 12 -38.38 -41.79 63.12
CA CYS A 12 -39.12 -41.07 64.16
C CYS A 12 -40.32 -40.27 63.62
N GLY A 13 -40.54 -40.23 62.29
CA GLY A 13 -41.72 -39.59 61.69
C GLY A 13 -41.45 -38.23 61.03
N THR A 14 -40.19 -37.84 60.84
CA THR A 14 -39.77 -36.64 60.11
C THR A 14 -40.47 -36.47 58.76
N THR A 15 -40.63 -37.56 58.00
CA THR A 15 -41.30 -37.57 56.68
C THR A 15 -42.80 -37.24 56.77
N TYR A 16 -43.49 -37.64 57.84
CA TYR A 16 -44.89 -37.26 58.06
C TYR A 16 -45.01 -35.77 58.38
N LEU A 17 -44.08 -35.23 59.17
CA LEU A 17 -44.01 -33.78 59.41
C LEU A 17 -43.61 -33.00 58.15
N ALA A 18 -42.72 -33.54 57.31
CA ALA A 18 -42.38 -32.96 56.01
C ALA A 18 -43.61 -32.87 55.09
N GLN A 19 -44.42 -33.92 55.02
CA GLN A 19 -45.67 -33.94 54.25
C GLN A 19 -46.65 -32.85 54.72
N ILE A 20 -46.83 -32.74 56.04
CA ILE A 20 -47.66 -31.70 56.69
C ILE A 20 -47.15 -30.29 56.36
N LEU A 21 -45.85 -30.03 56.56
CA LEU A 21 -45.28 -28.69 56.36
C LEU A 21 -45.20 -28.31 54.87
N ASN A 22 -44.98 -29.28 53.97
CA ASN A 22 -45.02 -29.03 52.52
C ASN A 22 -46.44 -28.84 51.95
N ALA A 23 -47.49 -29.09 52.73
CA ALA A 23 -48.85 -28.73 52.34
C ALA A 23 -49.17 -27.24 52.60
N HIS A 24 -48.34 -26.51 53.35
CA HIS A 24 -48.45 -25.06 53.49
C HIS A 24 -47.99 -24.35 52.19
N SER A 25 -48.74 -23.34 51.77
CA SER A 25 -48.54 -22.52 50.57
C SER A 25 -47.10 -22.01 50.39
N LYS A 26 -46.58 -21.30 51.39
CA LYS A 26 -45.24 -20.67 51.43
C LYS A 26 -44.06 -21.63 51.69
N VAL A 27 -44.27 -22.85 52.17
CA VAL A 27 -43.20 -23.72 52.71
C VAL A 27 -42.93 -24.92 51.81
N CYS A 28 -41.72 -24.99 51.26
CA CYS A 28 -41.22 -26.15 50.51
C CYS A 28 -40.47 -27.10 51.45
N VAL A 29 -40.78 -28.39 51.38
CA VAL A 29 -39.95 -29.45 51.99
C VAL A 29 -39.61 -30.49 50.91
N PRO A 30 -38.34 -30.58 50.46
CA PRO A 30 -37.93 -31.57 49.47
C PRO A 30 -37.84 -32.98 50.09
N PRO A 31 -37.67 -34.02 49.27
CA PRO A 31 -37.14 -35.31 49.74
C PRO A 31 -35.76 -35.12 50.42
N GLU A 32 -35.35 -36.06 51.28
CA GLU A 32 -34.07 -35.94 52.02
C GLU A 32 -32.88 -35.77 51.05
N MET A 33 -32.06 -34.72 51.28
CA MET A 33 -30.93 -34.37 50.39
C MET A 33 -29.56 -34.81 50.92
N GLN A 34 -29.40 -34.92 52.24
CA GLN A 34 -28.22 -35.48 52.93
C GLN A 34 -26.86 -34.86 52.55
N CYS A 35 -26.84 -33.60 52.09
CA CYS A 35 -25.64 -32.84 51.70
C CYS A 35 -24.57 -32.69 52.81
N VAL A 36 -24.99 -32.76 54.08
CA VAL A 36 -24.15 -32.53 55.28
C VAL A 36 -24.02 -33.79 56.17
N PHE A 37 -24.62 -34.93 55.79
CA PHE A 37 -24.57 -36.17 56.59
C PHE A 37 -24.07 -37.38 55.80
N GLU A 38 -23.08 -38.06 56.37
CA GLU A 38 -22.54 -39.33 55.90
C GLU A 38 -23.02 -40.47 56.81
N TYR A 39 -23.35 -41.61 56.21
CA TYR A 39 -24.15 -42.66 56.83
C TYR A 39 -23.34 -43.87 57.34
N ASP A 40 -22.28 -44.16 56.61
CA ASP A 40 -21.23 -45.17 56.72
C ASP A 40 -20.15 -44.76 55.70
N THR A 41 -19.11 -45.58 55.47
CA THR A 41 -17.89 -45.25 54.70
C THR A 41 -18.11 -45.06 53.18
N ASN A 42 -18.93 -44.09 52.82
CA ASN A 42 -19.30 -43.73 51.45
C ASN A 42 -18.52 -42.49 50.98
N GLY A 43 -17.65 -41.93 51.83
CA GLY A 43 -16.80 -40.79 51.57
C GLY A 43 -17.53 -39.44 51.65
N SER A 44 -16.70 -38.40 51.79
CA SER A 44 -17.03 -36.97 51.85
C SER A 44 -18.33 -36.58 51.13
N ARG A 45 -19.20 -35.87 51.84
CA ARG A 45 -20.46 -35.33 51.32
C ARG A 45 -20.24 -33.96 50.73
N PHE A 46 -21.32 -33.29 50.32
CA PHE A 46 -21.26 -31.97 49.72
C PHE A 46 -20.57 -30.95 50.64
N TYR A 47 -20.80 -31.04 51.96
CA TYR A 47 -20.07 -30.23 52.96
C TYR A 47 -18.56 -30.43 52.90
N GLU A 48 -18.08 -31.65 53.07
CA GLU A 48 -16.63 -31.93 53.18
C GLU A 48 -15.89 -31.63 51.88
N ASN A 49 -16.51 -31.81 50.71
CA ASN A 49 -15.87 -31.48 49.43
C ASN A 49 -15.76 -29.96 49.18
N ILE A 50 -16.73 -29.13 49.61
CA ILE A 50 -16.56 -27.67 49.58
C ILE A 50 -15.46 -27.25 50.56
N ALA A 51 -15.46 -27.80 51.79
CA ALA A 51 -14.44 -27.48 52.80
C ALA A 51 -13.00 -27.85 52.36
N LEU A 52 -12.85 -28.82 51.46
CA LEU A 52 -11.58 -29.23 50.85
C LEU A 52 -11.28 -28.53 49.50
N GLY A 53 -12.18 -27.68 48.98
CA GLY A 53 -12.03 -27.07 47.66
C GLY A 53 -12.12 -28.05 46.48
N ALA A 54 -12.68 -29.24 46.69
CA ALA A 54 -12.68 -30.35 45.74
C ALA A 54 -13.75 -30.25 44.64
N ILE A 55 -14.69 -29.30 44.74
CA ILE A 55 -15.74 -29.09 43.73
C ILE A 55 -15.23 -28.08 42.68
N ALA A 56 -14.59 -28.60 41.63
CA ALA A 56 -13.93 -27.81 40.60
C ALA A 56 -14.89 -27.22 39.54
N ASP A 57 -16.04 -27.85 39.30
CA ASP A 57 -16.96 -27.50 38.21
C ASP A 57 -18.42 -27.94 38.49
N ALA A 58 -19.31 -27.62 37.55
CA ALA A 58 -20.74 -27.89 37.62
C ALA A 58 -21.12 -29.38 37.55
N GLU A 59 -20.34 -30.22 36.86
CA GLU A 59 -20.59 -31.65 36.74
C GLU A 59 -20.21 -32.36 38.05
N ALA A 60 -19.03 -32.03 38.61
CA ALA A 60 -18.60 -32.48 39.93
C ALA A 60 -19.59 -32.06 41.04
N ALA A 61 -20.15 -30.85 40.97
CA ALA A 61 -21.17 -30.39 41.92
C ALA A 61 -22.49 -31.17 41.78
N ALA A 62 -22.99 -31.31 40.55
CA ALA A 62 -24.23 -32.02 40.25
C ALA A 62 -24.14 -33.49 40.66
N ASP A 63 -23.06 -34.19 40.29
CA ASP A 63 -22.85 -35.60 40.61
C ASP A 63 -22.71 -35.81 42.12
N LEU A 64 -22.08 -34.88 42.86
CA LEU A 64 -21.98 -34.99 44.32
C LEU A 64 -23.31 -34.72 45.04
N LEU A 65 -24.16 -33.81 44.53
CA LEU A 65 -25.54 -33.68 45.02
C LEU A 65 -26.32 -34.96 44.75
N GLU A 66 -26.23 -35.48 43.52
CA GLU A 66 -26.94 -36.70 43.13
C GLU A 66 -26.48 -37.92 43.95
N ARG A 67 -25.17 -38.02 44.24
CA ARG A 67 -24.55 -39.06 45.09
C ARG A 67 -24.93 -38.92 46.57
N SER A 68 -25.20 -37.69 47.03
CA SER A 68 -25.63 -37.44 48.42
C SER A 68 -27.08 -37.84 48.65
N CYS A 69 -27.97 -37.60 47.67
CA CYS A 69 -29.41 -37.79 47.81
C CYS A 69 -29.83 -39.27 47.66
N PRO A 70 -30.43 -39.92 48.67
CA PRO A 70 -31.06 -41.25 48.52
C PRO A 70 -32.32 -41.23 47.63
N HIS A 71 -32.81 -40.04 47.30
CA HIS A 71 -33.93 -39.79 46.39
C HIS A 71 -33.42 -39.41 44.99
N ASP A 72 -34.25 -39.64 43.97
CA ASP A 72 -34.15 -38.98 42.68
C ASP A 72 -34.64 -37.54 42.85
N LEU A 73 -33.71 -36.66 43.24
CA LEU A 73 -34.00 -35.24 43.44
C LEU A 73 -34.23 -34.51 42.10
N ALA A 74 -33.73 -35.04 40.98
CA ALA A 74 -33.85 -34.40 39.66
C ALA A 74 -35.33 -34.30 39.23
N ARG A 75 -36.14 -35.29 39.63
CA ARG A 75 -37.61 -35.28 39.46
C ARG A 75 -38.35 -34.29 40.36
N PHE A 76 -37.69 -33.71 41.37
CA PHE A 76 -38.26 -32.70 42.29
C PHE A 76 -37.73 -31.28 41.99
N PHE A 77 -36.46 -31.15 41.62
CA PHE A 77 -35.79 -29.90 41.26
C PHE A 77 -34.64 -30.20 40.30
N ASN A 78 -34.51 -29.43 39.21
CA ASN A 78 -33.39 -29.57 38.29
C ASN A 78 -32.11 -28.94 38.87
N PHE A 79 -31.46 -29.67 39.78
CA PHE A 79 -30.20 -29.26 40.40
C PHE A 79 -29.04 -29.21 39.39
N ARG A 80 -29.13 -29.90 38.24
CA ARG A 80 -28.07 -29.87 37.21
C ARG A 80 -28.03 -28.51 36.50
N ASP A 81 -29.18 -27.98 36.09
CA ASP A 81 -29.28 -26.62 35.55
C ASP A 81 -28.86 -25.57 36.60
N TYR A 82 -29.22 -25.78 37.88
CA TYR A 82 -28.78 -24.89 38.97
C TYR A 82 -27.25 -24.88 39.10
N CYS A 83 -26.59 -26.03 39.16
CA CYS A 83 -25.13 -26.13 39.21
C CYS A 83 -24.46 -25.52 37.97
N ALA A 84 -25.02 -25.71 36.77
CA ALA A 84 -24.53 -25.10 35.55
C ALA A 84 -24.60 -23.55 35.54
N GLY A 85 -25.43 -22.96 36.42
CA GLY A 85 -25.53 -21.51 36.62
C GLY A 85 -24.58 -20.93 37.70
N LEU A 86 -23.73 -21.73 38.34
CA LEU A 86 -22.83 -21.29 39.41
C LEU A 86 -21.42 -20.92 38.92
N THR A 87 -20.75 -20.05 39.67
CA THR A 87 -19.32 -19.74 39.50
C THR A 87 -18.47 -20.72 40.31
N TYR A 88 -17.40 -21.24 39.71
CA TYR A 88 -16.50 -22.23 40.32
C TYR A 88 -15.07 -21.71 40.50
N PRO A 89 -14.29 -22.26 41.46
CA PRO A 89 -14.71 -23.22 42.49
C PRO A 89 -15.67 -22.62 43.52
N LEU A 90 -16.50 -23.45 44.16
CA LEU A 90 -17.46 -23.00 45.17
C LEU A 90 -16.72 -22.51 46.43
N SER A 91 -16.70 -21.19 46.65
CA SER A 91 -15.91 -20.53 47.69
C SER A 91 -16.61 -20.35 49.04
N SER A 92 -17.94 -20.54 49.09
CA SER A 92 -18.76 -20.31 50.28
C SER A 92 -19.90 -21.31 50.35
N ILE A 93 -19.97 -22.05 51.46
CA ILE A 93 -21.00 -23.07 51.68
C ILE A 93 -22.33 -22.45 52.15
N GLN A 94 -22.28 -21.35 52.90
CA GLN A 94 -23.47 -20.59 53.29
C GLN A 94 -24.16 -20.01 52.05
N ASP A 95 -23.40 -19.40 51.13
CA ASP A 95 -23.97 -18.81 49.91
C ASP A 95 -24.50 -19.87 48.94
N PHE A 96 -23.79 -21.01 48.80
CA PHE A 96 -24.30 -22.15 48.04
C PHE A 96 -25.66 -22.61 48.56
N PHE A 97 -25.78 -22.90 49.87
CA PHE A 97 -27.04 -23.40 50.42
C PHE A 97 -28.14 -22.35 50.43
N ALA A 98 -27.82 -21.07 50.64
CA ALA A 98 -28.80 -19.99 50.54
C ALA A 98 -29.41 -19.94 49.13
N GLY A 99 -28.58 -19.89 48.08
CA GLY A 99 -29.05 -19.91 46.70
C GLY A 99 -29.78 -21.20 46.32
N TYR A 100 -29.29 -22.36 46.77
CA TYR A 100 -29.85 -23.67 46.42
C TYR A 100 -31.23 -23.87 47.06
N TYR A 101 -31.37 -23.53 48.34
CA TYR A 101 -32.63 -23.63 49.05
C TYR A 101 -33.67 -22.61 48.55
N GLU A 102 -33.24 -21.40 48.19
CA GLU A 102 -34.11 -20.40 47.56
C GLU A 102 -34.57 -20.85 46.16
N ALA A 103 -33.68 -21.42 45.35
CA ALA A 103 -34.00 -21.92 44.01
C ALA A 103 -34.99 -23.09 44.04
N ILE A 104 -34.81 -24.05 44.97
CA ILE A 104 -35.78 -25.15 45.18
C ILE A 104 -37.14 -24.58 45.60
N ALA A 105 -37.20 -23.68 46.59
CA ALA A 105 -38.46 -23.08 47.02
C ALA A 105 -39.18 -22.34 45.88
N LYS A 106 -38.45 -21.51 45.11
CA LYS A 106 -38.98 -20.80 43.95
C LYS A 106 -39.51 -21.74 42.87
N SER A 107 -38.85 -22.87 42.60
CA SER A 107 -39.31 -23.83 41.58
C SER A 107 -40.67 -24.47 41.91
N HIS A 108 -41.06 -24.50 43.18
CA HIS A 108 -42.38 -24.94 43.65
C HIS A 108 -43.37 -23.79 43.90
N ASN A 109 -43.02 -22.55 43.50
CA ASN A 109 -43.76 -21.31 43.76
C ASN A 109 -43.91 -20.98 45.27
N LYS A 110 -42.87 -21.27 46.06
CA LYS A 110 -42.85 -21.11 47.52
C LYS A 110 -41.76 -20.15 47.99
N GLU A 111 -41.89 -19.64 49.21
CA GLU A 111 -41.05 -18.56 49.76
C GLU A 111 -39.87 -19.06 50.59
N VAL A 112 -40.01 -20.22 51.25
CA VAL A 112 -39.04 -20.74 52.21
C VAL A 112 -38.88 -22.24 52.03
N LEU A 113 -37.65 -22.74 52.08
CA LEU A 113 -37.36 -24.16 52.21
C LEU A 113 -37.11 -24.52 53.67
N ILE A 114 -37.73 -25.62 54.11
CA ILE A 114 -37.35 -26.35 55.31
C ILE A 114 -36.72 -27.65 54.83
N GLU A 115 -35.54 -28.02 55.32
CA GLU A 115 -34.86 -29.25 54.88
C GLU A 115 -35.17 -30.40 55.85
N GLN A 116 -35.34 -31.61 55.33
CA GLN A 116 -35.62 -32.82 56.12
C GLN A 116 -34.57 -33.91 55.90
N THR A 117 -33.36 -33.73 56.40
CA THR A 117 -32.43 -34.84 56.67
C THR A 117 -32.40 -35.07 58.18
N PRO A 118 -32.95 -36.19 58.71
CA PRO A 118 -33.08 -36.38 60.16
C PRO A 118 -31.73 -36.26 60.87
N TRP A 119 -30.74 -36.94 60.30
CA TRP A 119 -29.40 -37.05 60.86
C TRP A 119 -28.54 -35.78 60.73
N TYR A 120 -29.06 -34.66 60.20
CA TYR A 120 -28.45 -33.35 60.47
C TYR A 120 -28.40 -33.03 61.97
N GLY A 121 -29.30 -33.63 62.77
CA GLY A 121 -29.19 -33.64 64.23
C GLY A 121 -27.93 -34.32 64.79
N GLN A 122 -27.28 -35.22 64.03
CA GLN A 122 -25.98 -35.80 64.39
C GLN A 122 -24.79 -34.90 64.03
N ARG A 123 -24.99 -33.83 63.23
CA ARG A 123 -23.96 -32.88 62.79
C ARG A 123 -24.27 -31.44 63.22
N LEU A 124 -24.91 -31.25 64.37
CA LEU A 124 -25.25 -29.91 64.89
C LEU A 124 -24.01 -29.02 65.09
N ASP A 125 -22.84 -29.63 65.32
CA ASP A 125 -21.52 -29.00 65.30
C ASP A 125 -21.25 -28.22 64.00
N ILE A 126 -21.70 -28.73 62.86
CA ILE A 126 -21.53 -28.11 61.54
C ILE A 126 -22.78 -27.34 61.10
N MET A 127 -23.99 -27.85 61.38
CA MET A 127 -25.23 -27.16 61.04
C MET A 127 -25.31 -25.76 61.68
N THR A 128 -24.78 -25.59 62.90
CA THR A 128 -24.70 -24.27 63.55
C THR A 128 -23.60 -23.35 62.99
N GLN A 129 -22.57 -23.88 62.31
CA GLN A 129 -21.57 -23.08 61.61
C GLN A 129 -22.07 -22.61 60.23
N VAL A 130 -22.79 -23.48 59.51
CA VAL A 130 -23.37 -23.15 58.20
C VAL A 130 -24.66 -22.34 58.34
N PHE A 131 -25.47 -22.61 59.36
CA PHE A 131 -26.78 -21.98 59.57
C PHE A 131 -26.94 -21.48 61.02
N PRO A 132 -26.17 -20.47 61.46
CA PRO A 132 -26.12 -20.01 62.86
C PRO A 132 -27.42 -19.39 63.38
N SER A 133 -28.34 -18.99 62.50
CA SER A 133 -29.63 -18.38 62.85
C SER A 133 -30.83 -19.31 62.61
N ALA A 134 -30.60 -20.58 62.26
CA ALA A 134 -31.65 -21.50 61.86
C ALA A 134 -32.44 -22.10 63.01
N LYS A 135 -33.67 -22.53 62.70
CA LYS A 135 -34.59 -23.20 63.63
C LYS A 135 -34.59 -24.72 63.42
N TYR A 136 -34.47 -25.47 64.50
CA TYR A 136 -34.34 -26.93 64.48
C TYR A 136 -35.56 -27.58 65.14
N ILE A 137 -36.33 -28.34 64.36
CA ILE A 137 -37.47 -29.13 64.82
C ILE A 137 -36.98 -30.57 65.03
N HIS A 138 -36.74 -30.95 66.29
CA HIS A 138 -36.31 -32.29 66.64
C HIS A 138 -37.53 -33.21 66.85
N VAL A 139 -37.77 -34.07 65.86
CA VAL A 139 -38.81 -35.10 65.91
C VAL A 139 -38.29 -36.30 66.68
N VAL A 140 -38.86 -36.53 67.86
CA VAL A 140 -38.53 -37.63 68.76
C VAL A 140 -39.68 -38.64 68.76
N ARG A 141 -39.33 -39.93 68.84
CA ARG A 141 -40.27 -41.05 68.93
C ARG A 141 -39.71 -42.08 69.92
N ASP A 142 -40.58 -42.89 70.51
CA ASP A 142 -40.20 -44.01 71.36
C ASP A 142 -39.16 -44.90 70.63
N GLY A 143 -38.00 -45.07 71.25
CA GLY A 143 -36.88 -45.82 70.66
C GLY A 143 -37.23 -47.27 70.32
N ARG A 144 -38.20 -47.87 71.01
CA ARG A 144 -38.64 -49.25 70.77
C ARG A 144 -39.45 -49.36 69.48
N ASP A 145 -40.28 -48.37 69.16
CA ASP A 145 -40.97 -48.28 67.87
C ASP A 145 -40.01 -47.94 66.72
N VAL A 146 -39.03 -47.07 66.96
CA VAL A 146 -37.96 -46.78 65.99
C VAL A 146 -37.16 -48.05 65.69
N ALA A 147 -36.75 -48.78 66.72
CA ALA A 147 -36.02 -50.04 66.60
C ALA A 147 -36.79 -51.14 65.82
N LEU A 148 -38.09 -51.28 66.08
CA LEU A 148 -38.99 -52.15 65.30
C LEU A 148 -39.18 -51.65 63.87
N SER A 149 -39.18 -50.32 63.63
CA SER A 149 -39.23 -49.79 62.26
C SER A 149 -37.93 -49.99 61.49
N PHE A 150 -36.78 -49.97 62.16
CA PHE A 150 -35.49 -50.26 61.53
C PHE A 150 -35.38 -51.74 61.16
N ALA A 151 -35.80 -52.65 62.05
CA ALA A 151 -35.71 -54.10 61.86
C ALA A 151 -36.52 -54.64 60.64
N ARG A 152 -37.41 -53.83 60.04
CA ARG A 152 -38.13 -54.15 58.79
C ARG A 152 -37.35 -53.85 57.51
N THR A 153 -36.27 -53.07 57.57
CA THR A 153 -35.47 -52.71 56.38
C THR A 153 -34.27 -53.66 56.20
N PRO A 154 -33.82 -53.96 54.97
CA PRO A 154 -32.77 -54.95 54.73
C PRO A 154 -31.36 -54.47 55.11
N TRP A 155 -31.14 -53.17 55.28
CA TRP A 155 -29.85 -52.58 55.68
C TRP A 155 -29.69 -52.39 57.20
N TRP A 156 -30.67 -52.80 58.02
CA TRP A 156 -30.55 -52.77 59.49
C TRP A 156 -30.43 -54.13 60.15
N PHE A 157 -30.04 -54.10 61.42
CA PHE A 157 -30.10 -55.29 62.26
C PHE A 157 -31.54 -55.78 62.35
N LYS A 158 -31.75 -57.06 62.00
CA LYS A 158 -33.06 -57.74 62.16
C LYS A 158 -33.46 -57.90 63.63
N LYS A 159 -32.55 -57.66 64.58
CA LYS A 159 -32.80 -57.64 66.03
C LYS A 159 -33.07 -56.21 66.49
N ALA A 160 -34.26 -55.96 67.04
CA ALA A 160 -34.64 -54.63 67.50
C ALA A 160 -33.75 -54.11 68.63
N GLU A 161 -33.22 -54.98 69.49
CA GLU A 161 -32.36 -54.59 70.63
C GLU A 161 -31.07 -53.88 70.17
N LEU A 162 -30.51 -54.26 69.01
CA LEU A 162 -29.35 -53.62 68.42
C LEU A 162 -29.70 -52.24 67.83
N ASN A 163 -30.84 -52.15 67.15
CA ASN A 163 -31.36 -50.87 66.64
C ASN A 163 -31.74 -49.90 67.78
N LEU A 164 -32.22 -50.41 68.90
CA LEU A 164 -32.54 -49.63 70.11
C LEU A 164 -31.28 -49.08 70.79
N THR A 165 -30.21 -49.87 70.80
CA THR A 165 -28.87 -49.45 71.26
C THR A 165 -28.30 -48.33 70.36
N ARG A 166 -28.47 -48.46 69.04
CA ARG A 166 -28.14 -47.39 68.07
C ARG A 166 -28.97 -46.13 68.33
N TRP A 167 -30.30 -46.26 68.42
CA TRP A 167 -31.20 -45.13 68.71
C TRP A 167 -30.83 -44.39 70.00
N ALA A 168 -30.50 -45.11 71.07
CA ALA A 168 -30.10 -44.51 72.34
C ALA A 168 -28.80 -43.71 72.22
N THR A 169 -27.85 -44.20 71.42
CA THR A 169 -26.61 -43.47 71.10
C THR A 169 -26.90 -42.21 70.28
N GLU A 170 -27.66 -42.34 69.19
CA GLU A 170 -27.99 -41.22 68.31
C GLU A 170 -28.79 -40.14 69.04
N ILE A 171 -29.92 -40.48 69.68
CA ILE A 171 -30.83 -39.51 70.31
C ILE A 171 -30.13 -38.74 71.43
N LYS A 172 -29.22 -39.41 72.16
CA LYS A 172 -28.40 -38.79 73.21
C LYS A 172 -27.40 -37.79 72.62
N LYS A 173 -26.81 -38.07 71.44
CA LYS A 173 -25.95 -37.09 70.74
C LYS A 173 -26.75 -35.84 70.35
N ILE A 174 -27.89 -36.00 69.66
CA ILE A 174 -28.72 -34.84 69.26
C ILE A 174 -29.11 -34.01 70.49
N ALA A 175 -29.52 -34.66 71.58
CA ALA A 175 -29.93 -33.96 72.80
C ALA A 175 -28.78 -33.20 73.48
N ALA A 176 -27.58 -33.80 73.56
CA ALA A 176 -26.41 -33.17 74.16
C ALA A 176 -25.89 -32.01 73.30
N ASP A 177 -25.79 -32.21 71.99
CA ASP A 177 -25.34 -31.19 71.05
C ASP A 177 -26.34 -30.02 71.00
N ALA A 178 -27.64 -30.29 70.91
CA ALA A 178 -28.67 -29.25 70.92
C ALA A 178 -28.64 -28.43 72.22
N ALA A 179 -28.49 -29.08 73.39
CA ALA A 179 -28.38 -28.39 74.68
C ALA A 179 -27.07 -27.57 74.84
N THR A 180 -26.09 -27.77 73.96
CA THR A 180 -24.77 -27.09 73.98
C THR A 180 -24.66 -26.00 72.92
N LEU A 181 -25.30 -26.20 71.75
CA LEU A 181 -25.08 -25.41 70.53
C LEU A 181 -26.30 -24.60 70.07
N LEU A 182 -27.51 -24.88 70.58
CA LEU A 182 -28.75 -24.21 70.16
C LEU A 182 -29.37 -23.42 71.31
N SER A 183 -29.90 -22.24 70.99
CA SER A 183 -30.70 -21.46 71.95
C SER A 183 -32.15 -21.97 72.01
N PRO A 184 -32.86 -21.79 73.14
CA PRO A 184 -34.24 -22.27 73.29
C PRO A 184 -35.23 -21.70 72.28
N GLU A 185 -34.99 -20.51 71.72
CA GLU A 185 -35.85 -19.90 70.69
C GLU A 185 -35.67 -20.55 69.31
N ASN A 186 -34.59 -21.32 69.13
CA ASN A 186 -34.19 -21.94 67.87
C ASN A 186 -34.27 -23.48 67.90
N TYR A 187 -34.76 -24.10 68.98
CA TYR A 187 -34.86 -25.55 69.12
C TYR A 187 -36.21 -26.01 69.69
N LEU A 188 -36.98 -26.76 68.90
CA LEU A 188 -38.29 -27.29 69.27
C LEU A 188 -38.28 -28.82 69.27
N VAL A 189 -38.54 -29.43 70.43
CA VAL A 189 -38.81 -30.88 70.52
C VAL A 189 -40.28 -31.16 70.19
N VAL A 190 -40.51 -32.08 69.26
CA VAL A 190 -41.82 -32.57 68.83
C VAL A 190 -41.87 -34.09 69.05
N LYS A 191 -42.85 -34.57 69.82
CA LYS A 191 -43.09 -36.01 69.96
C LYS A 191 -43.95 -36.52 68.81
N TYR A 192 -43.51 -37.60 68.16
CA TYR A 192 -44.28 -38.30 67.13
C TYR A 192 -45.65 -38.74 67.64
N GLU A 193 -45.68 -39.26 68.87
CA GLU A 193 -46.89 -39.78 69.52
C GLU A 193 -47.91 -38.67 69.76
N HIS A 194 -47.46 -37.44 70.04
CA HIS A 194 -48.33 -36.27 70.10
C HIS A 194 -48.79 -35.83 68.70
N LEU A 195 -47.86 -35.75 67.74
CA LEU A 195 -48.12 -35.30 66.37
C LEU A 195 -49.16 -36.19 65.65
N VAL A 196 -49.25 -37.48 66.00
CA VAL A 196 -50.31 -38.37 65.51
C VAL A 196 -51.55 -38.38 66.41
N ALA A 197 -51.46 -38.08 67.71
CA ALA A 197 -52.61 -38.00 68.62
C ALA A 197 -53.46 -36.74 68.38
N ASP A 198 -52.83 -35.56 68.33
CA ASP A 198 -53.44 -34.28 68.01
C ASP A 198 -52.52 -33.50 67.03
N THR A 199 -52.70 -33.80 65.74
CA THR A 199 -51.96 -33.14 64.67
C THR A 199 -52.24 -31.64 64.61
N GLN A 200 -53.44 -31.17 64.98
CA GLN A 200 -53.76 -29.74 64.90
C GLN A 200 -53.01 -28.95 65.96
N ALA A 201 -52.98 -29.43 67.21
CA ALA A 201 -52.29 -28.75 68.30
C ALA A 201 -50.76 -28.71 68.08
N GLU A 202 -50.15 -29.85 67.72
CA GLU A 202 -48.70 -29.91 67.49
C GLU A 202 -48.27 -29.13 66.24
N VAL A 203 -49.05 -29.15 65.15
CA VAL A 203 -48.71 -28.37 63.94
C VAL A 203 -48.93 -26.88 64.16
N SER A 204 -49.92 -26.45 64.95
CA SER A 204 -50.02 -25.05 65.39
C SER A 204 -48.76 -24.63 66.15
N ARG A 205 -48.33 -25.42 67.16
CA ARG A 205 -47.13 -25.16 67.96
C ARG A 205 -45.85 -25.07 67.12
N ILE A 206 -45.76 -25.86 66.04
CA ILE A 206 -44.66 -25.82 65.07
C ILE A 206 -44.75 -24.57 64.18
N CYS A 207 -45.96 -24.17 63.75
CA CYS A 207 -46.18 -22.96 62.96
C CYS A 207 -45.83 -21.69 63.76
N ASP A 208 -46.26 -21.61 65.02
CA ASP A 208 -45.92 -20.55 65.97
C ASP A 208 -44.40 -20.45 66.18
N PHE A 209 -43.74 -21.59 66.40
CA PHE A 209 -42.27 -21.68 66.53
C PHE A 209 -41.55 -21.22 65.27
N LEU A 210 -42.00 -21.61 64.07
CA LEU A 210 -41.40 -21.18 62.81
C LEU A 210 -41.62 -19.68 62.55
N GLY A 211 -42.81 -19.17 62.86
CA GLY A 211 -43.29 -17.83 62.50
C GLY A 211 -44.18 -17.83 61.24
N ILE A 212 -45.01 -18.86 61.08
CA ILE A 212 -46.00 -19.00 59.99
C ILE A 212 -47.42 -19.19 60.56
N THR A 213 -48.43 -18.98 59.73
CA THR A 213 -49.84 -19.23 60.11
C THR A 213 -50.21 -20.67 59.78
N LEU A 214 -50.97 -21.33 60.65
CA LEU A 214 -51.52 -22.66 60.36
C LEU A 214 -52.53 -22.59 59.19
N GLU A 215 -52.28 -23.36 58.12
CA GLU A 215 -53.17 -23.48 56.97
C GLU A 215 -53.92 -24.82 56.98
N ALA A 216 -55.20 -24.80 56.57
CA ALA A 216 -56.05 -26.00 56.54
C ALA A 216 -55.50 -27.13 55.66
N ALA A 217 -54.70 -26.81 54.63
CA ALA A 217 -54.03 -27.80 53.77
C ALA A 217 -53.04 -28.68 54.55
N GLN A 218 -52.42 -28.17 55.61
CA GLN A 218 -51.52 -28.93 56.50
C GLN A 218 -52.26 -30.01 57.32
N LEU A 219 -53.59 -29.96 57.33
CA LEU A 219 -54.47 -30.88 58.06
C LEU A 219 -55.31 -31.78 57.12
N ASP A 220 -55.12 -31.72 55.80
CA ASP A 220 -55.75 -32.63 54.83
C ASP A 220 -54.72 -33.59 54.20
N PRO A 221 -54.66 -34.86 54.65
CA PRO A 221 -53.77 -35.88 54.09
C PRO A 221 -53.97 -36.19 52.60
N LYS A 222 -54.97 -35.64 51.91
CA LYS A 222 -55.11 -35.73 50.45
C LYS A 222 -54.17 -34.80 49.68
N GLY A 223 -53.79 -33.67 50.29
CA GLY A 223 -52.86 -32.70 49.70
C GLY A 223 -51.38 -33.06 49.88
N PHE A 224 -51.09 -34.10 50.67
CA PHE A 224 -49.73 -34.47 51.05
C PHE A 224 -48.96 -35.11 49.88
N ILE A 225 -47.70 -34.70 49.71
CA ILE A 225 -46.79 -35.23 48.69
C ILE A 225 -46.40 -36.69 48.99
N ASP A 226 -46.33 -37.54 47.97
CA ASP A 226 -45.82 -38.91 48.11
C ASP A 226 -44.29 -38.94 47.93
N TYR A 227 -43.54 -38.85 49.03
CA TYR A 227 -42.07 -38.88 48.99
C TYR A 227 -41.52 -40.24 48.50
N ASP A 228 -42.22 -41.36 48.77
CA ASP A 228 -41.85 -42.68 48.23
C ASP A 228 -41.78 -42.66 46.70
N SER A 229 -42.54 -41.79 46.02
CA SER A 229 -42.50 -41.65 44.56
C SER A 229 -41.17 -41.09 44.02
N TYR A 230 -40.32 -40.53 44.88
CA TYR A 230 -38.97 -40.04 44.58
C TYR A 230 -37.85 -40.96 45.12
N CYS A 231 -38.16 -42.02 45.85
CA CYS A 231 -37.12 -42.94 46.34
C CYS A 231 -36.48 -43.73 45.17
N ARG A 232 -35.17 -43.97 45.24
CA ARG A 232 -34.45 -44.84 44.26
C ARG A 232 -34.61 -46.35 44.54
N PHE A 233 -35.37 -46.71 45.56
CA PHE A 233 -35.60 -48.07 46.03
C PHE A 233 -37.09 -48.40 46.04
N ASP A 234 -37.45 -49.68 45.87
CA ASP A 234 -38.83 -50.13 46.08
C ASP A 234 -39.22 -50.04 47.56
N MET A 235 -40.08 -49.08 47.88
CA MET A 235 -40.54 -48.78 49.23
C MET A 235 -41.78 -49.58 49.66
N ASP A 236 -42.42 -50.34 48.76
CA ASP A 236 -43.73 -50.98 49.06
C ASP A 236 -43.61 -52.11 50.12
N ASN A 237 -42.40 -52.59 50.41
CA ASN A 237 -42.09 -53.51 51.51
C ASN A 237 -41.41 -52.84 52.73
N LEU A 238 -41.12 -51.53 52.65
CA LEU A 238 -40.29 -50.78 53.63
C LEU A 238 -41.07 -49.70 54.39
N SER A 239 -42.07 -49.10 53.76
CA SER A 239 -42.97 -48.12 54.36
C SER A 239 -43.94 -48.77 55.37
N SER A 240 -44.49 -47.98 56.31
CA SER A 240 -45.36 -48.53 57.35
C SER A 240 -46.72 -48.96 56.76
N ALA A 241 -47.41 -49.92 57.39
CA ALA A 241 -48.75 -50.33 56.95
C ALA A 241 -49.74 -49.14 56.90
N ALA A 242 -49.57 -48.15 57.79
CA ALA A 242 -50.33 -46.89 57.75
C ALA A 242 -49.98 -46.02 56.53
N TYR A 243 -48.70 -45.90 56.16
CA TYR A 243 -48.25 -45.18 54.97
C TYR A 243 -48.72 -45.87 53.68
N LEU A 244 -48.61 -47.20 53.61
CA LEU A 244 -49.07 -47.98 52.45
C LEU A 244 -50.61 -47.89 52.29
N ALA A 245 -51.36 -47.87 53.39
CA ALA A 245 -52.81 -47.61 53.37
C ALA A 245 -53.13 -46.17 52.90
N TRP A 246 -52.39 -45.16 53.37
CA TRP A 246 -52.51 -43.78 52.92
C TRP A 246 -52.28 -43.65 51.40
N LYS A 247 -51.14 -44.17 50.91
CA LYS A 247 -50.68 -44.18 49.52
C LYS A 247 -51.70 -44.85 48.60
N LYS A 248 -52.17 -46.06 48.97
CA LYS A 248 -53.14 -46.85 48.20
C LYS A 248 -54.51 -46.17 48.08
N ASN A 249 -54.94 -45.45 49.11
CA ASN A 249 -56.27 -44.84 49.17
C ASN A 249 -56.29 -43.34 48.78
N LYS A 250 -55.15 -42.77 48.34
CA LYS A 250 -54.97 -41.34 47.99
C LYS A 250 -55.61 -40.38 49.03
N GLY A 251 -55.14 -40.46 50.28
CA GLY A 251 -55.61 -39.55 51.33
C GLY A 251 -56.94 -39.95 51.96
N SER A 252 -57.16 -41.25 52.19
CA SER A 252 -58.02 -41.65 53.32
C SER A 252 -57.46 -41.05 54.62
N SER A 253 -58.31 -40.83 55.63
CA SER A 253 -57.91 -40.38 56.98
C SER A 253 -57.20 -41.48 57.79
N SER A 254 -56.18 -42.09 57.20
CA SER A 254 -55.34 -43.15 57.76
C SER A 254 -54.43 -42.57 58.83
N SER A 255 -55.00 -42.42 60.01
CA SER A 255 -54.31 -41.98 61.22
C SER A 255 -53.04 -42.80 61.45
N PHE A 256 -51.90 -42.12 61.50
CA PHE A 256 -50.60 -42.75 61.79
C PHE A 256 -50.46 -43.21 63.25
N GLN A 257 -51.46 -42.98 64.11
CA GLN A 257 -51.54 -43.47 65.50
C GLN A 257 -51.30 -44.98 65.63
N GLY A 258 -51.69 -45.79 64.63
CA GLY A 258 -51.42 -47.24 64.63
C GLY A 258 -49.93 -47.61 64.55
N SER A 259 -49.03 -46.63 64.43
CA SER A 259 -47.58 -46.80 64.55
C SER A 259 -47.01 -46.33 65.90
N ALA A 260 -47.79 -45.69 66.77
CA ALA A 260 -47.35 -45.23 68.09
C ALA A 260 -47.60 -46.31 69.15
N TYR A 261 -46.60 -46.55 70.01
CA TYR A 261 -46.57 -47.61 71.02
C TYR A 261 -46.81 -49.03 70.47
N ALA A 262 -46.50 -49.25 69.19
CA ALA A 262 -46.66 -50.56 68.54
C ALA A 262 -45.79 -51.64 69.23
N TRP A 263 -44.65 -51.24 69.81
CA TRP A 263 -43.80 -52.11 70.62
C TRP A 263 -44.52 -52.76 71.82
N LYS A 264 -45.58 -52.15 72.36
CA LYS A 264 -46.37 -52.73 73.46
C LYS A 264 -47.21 -53.94 73.03
N GLN A 265 -47.28 -54.22 71.73
CA GLN A 265 -47.95 -55.39 71.15
C GLN A 265 -46.97 -56.42 70.59
N ASP A 266 -45.67 -56.07 70.49
CA ASP A 266 -44.65 -57.03 70.06
C ASP A 266 -44.36 -58.06 71.16
N LYS A 267 -44.17 -59.31 70.74
CA LYS A 267 -43.81 -60.45 71.60
C LYS A 267 -42.49 -61.09 71.19
N SER A 268 -41.78 -60.51 70.22
CA SER A 268 -40.52 -61.04 69.66
C SER A 268 -39.28 -60.36 70.24
N SER A 269 -39.33 -59.06 70.52
CA SER A 269 -38.22 -58.27 71.07
C SER A 269 -38.21 -58.22 72.60
N ARG A 270 -37.03 -58.22 73.22
CA ARG A 270 -36.87 -58.27 74.69
C ARG A 270 -36.85 -56.89 75.37
N PHE A 271 -37.89 -56.08 75.17
CA PHE A 271 -37.97 -54.73 75.75
C PHE A 271 -38.20 -54.65 77.26
N GLU A 272 -38.39 -55.79 77.94
CA GLU A 272 -38.48 -55.89 79.40
C GLU A 272 -37.13 -55.61 80.09
N HIS A 273 -36.02 -56.01 79.46
CA HIS A 273 -34.68 -56.04 80.08
C HIS A 273 -33.74 -55.06 79.37
N LEU A 274 -33.97 -53.76 79.56
CA LEU A 274 -33.23 -52.69 78.86
C LEU A 274 -31.89 -52.34 79.55
N PRO A 275 -30.79 -52.12 78.79
CA PRO A 275 -29.56 -51.55 79.34
C PRO A 275 -29.75 -50.13 79.89
N GLU A 276 -29.01 -49.77 80.94
CA GLU A 276 -29.17 -48.47 81.63
C GLU A 276 -28.99 -47.25 80.72
N HIS A 277 -28.10 -47.30 79.72
CA HIS A 277 -27.95 -46.19 78.76
C HIS A 277 -29.17 -46.04 77.83
N VAL A 278 -29.90 -47.13 77.55
CA VAL A 278 -31.17 -47.11 76.82
C VAL A 278 -32.28 -46.56 77.72
N LYS A 279 -32.36 -47.03 78.98
CA LYS A 279 -33.32 -46.50 79.96
C LYS A 279 -33.16 -44.99 80.13
N ALA A 280 -31.94 -44.49 80.34
CA ALA A 280 -31.64 -43.08 80.46
C ALA A 280 -32.08 -42.27 79.22
N SER A 281 -31.91 -42.82 78.02
CA SER A 281 -32.30 -42.17 76.76
C SER A 281 -33.82 -42.15 76.53
N LEU A 282 -34.54 -43.17 77.02
CA LEU A 282 -36.01 -43.19 77.07
C LEU A 282 -36.54 -42.18 78.10
N SER A 283 -36.00 -42.19 79.32
CA SER A 283 -36.41 -41.29 80.40
C SER A 283 -36.12 -39.82 80.10
N LEU A 284 -35.05 -39.50 79.37
CA LEU A 284 -34.71 -38.14 78.92
C LEU A 284 -35.85 -37.44 78.15
N PHE A 285 -36.65 -38.22 77.42
CA PHE A 285 -37.81 -37.74 76.68
C PHE A 285 -39.15 -38.17 77.32
N GLY A 286 -39.13 -38.70 78.54
CA GLY A 286 -40.33 -39.13 79.27
C GLY A 286 -41.06 -40.29 78.62
N TYR A 287 -40.33 -41.32 78.19
CA TYR A 287 -40.87 -42.65 77.89
C TYR A 287 -40.75 -43.59 79.10
N ASP A 288 -41.60 -44.61 79.17
CA ASP A 288 -41.74 -45.52 80.31
C ASP A 288 -40.67 -46.63 80.38
N VAL A 289 -40.19 -46.95 81.59
CA VAL A 289 -39.14 -47.96 81.86
C VAL A 289 -39.46 -48.81 83.11
N PRO A 290 -39.07 -50.11 83.19
CA PRO A 290 -39.41 -50.98 84.33
C PRO A 290 -38.50 -50.85 85.58
N GLU A 291 -39.03 -51.22 86.76
CA GLU A 291 -38.37 -51.25 88.09
C GLU A 291 -38.44 -52.63 88.79
N GLU A 292 -37.66 -52.84 89.87
CA GLU A 292 -37.60 -54.06 90.72
C GLU A 292 -37.84 -53.75 92.23
N GLY A 293 -38.44 -54.67 93.02
CA GLY A 293 -39.03 -54.38 94.38
C GLY A 293 -38.62 -55.26 95.61
N LYS A 294 -39.20 -55.00 96.81
CA LYS A 294 -38.87 -55.61 98.15
C LYS A 294 -40.07 -55.71 99.16
N ALA A 295 -40.02 -56.57 100.20
CA ALA A 295 -41.04 -56.75 101.31
C ALA A 295 -40.53 -57.48 102.62
N ALA A 296 -41.32 -57.62 103.74
CA ALA A 296 -40.86 -58.14 105.09
C ALA A 296 -41.89 -58.69 106.19
N SER A 297 -41.38 -59.42 107.23
CA SER A 297 -41.74 -59.57 108.72
C SER A 297 -42.80 -60.53 109.45
N GLN A 298 -42.32 -61.39 110.41
CA GLN A 298 -42.64 -61.82 111.86
C GLN A 298 -43.95 -62.46 112.56
N ASN A 299 -43.77 -63.60 113.31
CA ASN A 299 -44.08 -64.11 114.74
C ASN A 299 -45.44 -64.44 115.55
N ALA A 300 -45.61 -65.71 116.06
CA ALA A 300 -45.74 -66.34 117.46
C ALA A 300 -46.96 -66.52 118.51
N SER A 301 -47.19 -67.78 119.03
CA SER A 301 -47.38 -68.34 120.46
C SER A 301 -48.72 -68.60 121.34
N PRO A 302 -48.76 -69.48 122.44
CA PRO A 302 -49.95 -70.31 122.93
C PRO A 302 -50.20 -70.73 124.48
N TYR A 303 -51.25 -71.59 124.78
CA TYR A 303 -51.46 -72.72 125.82
C TYR A 303 -51.43 -72.58 127.41
N TYR A 304 -51.88 -73.49 128.37
CA TYR A 304 -52.85 -74.66 128.54
C TYR A 304 -52.92 -75.28 130.04
N ASN A 305 -53.76 -76.33 130.38
CA ASN A 305 -53.61 -77.49 131.38
C ASN A 305 -54.74 -77.92 132.44
N VAL A 306 -54.57 -79.06 133.20
CA VAL A 306 -55.59 -80.07 133.72
C VAL A 306 -55.33 -80.71 135.14
N LYS A 307 -56.35 -81.32 135.82
CA LYS A 307 -56.18 -82.25 137.00
C LYS A 307 -57.15 -83.46 137.19
N LEU A 308 -57.82 -83.99 136.15
CA LEU A 308 -58.84 -85.09 136.27
C LEU A 308 -58.26 -86.54 136.42
N TYR A 309 -57.12 -86.70 137.08
CA TYR A 309 -56.20 -87.80 136.72
C TYR A 309 -56.54 -89.21 137.25
N VAL A 310 -57.09 -89.38 138.46
CA VAL A 310 -57.05 -90.68 139.17
C VAL A 310 -58.19 -91.63 138.78
N SER A 311 -59.46 -91.20 138.79
CA SER A 311 -60.59 -92.05 138.38
C SER A 311 -60.53 -92.48 136.91
N SER A 312 -59.67 -91.85 136.11
CA SER A 312 -59.36 -92.30 134.75
C SER A 312 -58.54 -93.60 134.71
N LEU A 313 -57.92 -94.05 135.80
CA LEU A 313 -56.92 -95.14 135.76
C LEU A 313 -57.52 -96.54 135.54
N GLU A 314 -58.73 -96.82 136.04
CA GLU A 314 -59.40 -98.11 135.84
C GLU A 314 -60.15 -98.16 134.51
N ALA A 315 -60.81 -97.06 134.14
CA ALA A 315 -61.29 -96.83 132.77
C ALA A 315 -60.14 -97.02 131.76
N LYS A 316 -58.96 -96.42 132.05
CA LYS A 316 -57.75 -96.60 131.25
C LYS A 316 -57.32 -98.05 131.09
N VAL A 317 -57.64 -99.01 131.95
CA VAL A 317 -57.25 -100.42 131.67
C VAL A 317 -58.11 -101.00 130.55
N ALA A 318 -59.42 -100.69 130.53
CA ALA A 318 -60.29 -101.03 129.41
C ALA A 318 -59.93 -100.22 128.16
N ASP A 319 -59.80 -98.88 128.28
CA ASP A 319 -59.40 -97.99 127.19
C ASP A 319 -58.02 -98.37 126.64
N LEU A 320 -57.08 -98.87 127.46
CA LEU A 320 -55.77 -99.35 127.00
C LEU A 320 -55.88 -100.69 126.27
N SER A 321 -56.81 -101.57 126.63
CA SER A 321 -57.02 -102.82 125.87
C SER A 321 -57.63 -102.52 124.50
N GLU A 322 -58.62 -101.62 124.44
CA GLU A 322 -59.22 -101.17 123.18
C GLU A 322 -58.22 -100.34 122.35
N ALA A 323 -57.46 -99.44 122.98
CA ALA A 323 -56.40 -98.69 122.34
C ALA A 323 -55.17 -99.53 122.00
N VAL A 324 -54.97 -100.72 122.56
CA VAL A 324 -53.97 -101.68 122.08
C VAL A 324 -54.44 -102.27 120.75
N GLY A 325 -55.67 -102.78 120.64
CA GLY A 325 -56.22 -103.24 119.35
C GLY A 325 -56.30 -102.12 118.31
N GLY A 326 -56.69 -100.91 118.71
CA GLY A 326 -56.65 -99.71 117.87
C GLY A 326 -55.23 -99.31 117.46
N ARG A 327 -54.23 -99.50 118.32
CA ARG A 327 -52.81 -99.32 117.96
C ARG A 327 -52.29 -100.42 117.06
N GLU A 328 -52.72 -101.67 117.20
CA GLU A 328 -52.35 -102.77 116.29
C GLU A 328 -52.89 -102.50 114.87
N LEU A 329 -54.14 -102.04 114.75
CA LEU A 329 -54.69 -101.53 113.48
C LEU A 329 -53.88 -100.34 112.95
N THR A 330 -53.57 -99.35 113.80
CA THR A 330 -52.76 -98.18 113.43
C THR A 330 -51.34 -98.57 112.97
N ILE A 331 -50.72 -99.55 113.62
CA ILE A 331 -49.40 -100.09 113.27
C ILE A 331 -49.46 -100.86 111.95
N ASN A 332 -50.54 -101.58 111.67
CA ASN A 332 -50.76 -102.23 110.39
C ASN A 332 -50.93 -101.21 109.24
N ASP A 333 -51.75 -100.17 109.44
CA ASP A 333 -51.93 -99.08 108.47
C ASP A 333 -50.63 -98.30 108.26
N GLN A 334 -49.88 -97.99 109.33
CA GLN A 334 -48.54 -97.43 109.24
C GLN A 334 -47.59 -98.36 108.48
N SER A 335 -47.67 -99.68 108.67
CA SER A 335 -46.87 -100.66 107.94
C SER A 335 -47.27 -100.76 106.45
N VAL A 336 -48.51 -100.46 106.08
CA VAL A 336 -48.92 -100.27 104.66
C VAL A 336 -48.36 -98.95 104.13
N HIS A 337 -48.49 -97.85 104.87
CA HIS A 337 -48.01 -96.54 104.45
C HIS A 337 -46.48 -96.48 104.29
N ILE A 338 -45.72 -97.13 105.19
CA ILE A 338 -44.26 -97.26 105.10
C ILE A 338 -43.88 -97.96 103.79
N ARG A 339 -44.48 -99.11 103.47
CA ARG A 339 -44.24 -99.81 102.20
C ARG A 339 -44.58 -98.97 100.96
N SER A 340 -45.61 -98.12 101.05
CA SER A 340 -45.93 -97.16 99.98
C SER A 340 -44.85 -96.07 99.83
N VAL A 341 -44.31 -95.56 100.96
CA VAL A 341 -43.25 -94.55 100.96
C VAL A 341 -41.90 -95.13 100.53
N GLU A 342 -41.59 -96.37 100.89
CA GLU A 342 -40.43 -97.13 100.40
C GLU A 342 -40.49 -97.33 98.88
N SER A 343 -41.68 -97.65 98.35
CA SER A 343 -41.92 -97.75 96.91
C SER A 343 -41.71 -96.41 96.20
N GLU A 344 -42.26 -95.31 96.74
CA GLU A 344 -42.01 -93.96 96.22
C GLU A 344 -40.54 -93.56 96.30
N LEU A 345 -39.84 -93.89 97.39
CA LEU A 345 -38.41 -93.62 97.55
C LEU A 345 -37.58 -94.38 96.51
N ALA A 346 -37.90 -95.63 96.21
CA ALA A 346 -37.23 -96.40 95.16
C ALA A 346 -37.43 -95.77 93.76
N VAL A 347 -38.65 -95.32 93.44
CA VAL A 347 -38.94 -94.60 92.18
C VAL A 347 -38.20 -93.27 92.12
N ARG A 348 -38.19 -92.49 93.21
CA ARG A 348 -37.48 -91.21 93.31
C ARG A 348 -35.96 -91.40 93.18
N ALA A 349 -35.39 -92.45 93.80
CA ALA A 349 -33.97 -92.79 93.71
C ALA A 349 -33.54 -93.14 92.28
N LYS A 350 -34.32 -93.96 91.56
CA LYS A 350 -34.07 -94.23 90.12
C LYS A 350 -34.06 -92.94 89.30
N ARG A 351 -35.02 -92.05 89.57
CA ARG A 351 -35.18 -90.78 88.86
C ARG A 351 -34.05 -89.78 89.15
N ILE A 352 -33.42 -89.85 90.32
CA ILE A 352 -32.19 -89.09 90.65
C ILE A 352 -31.03 -89.57 89.78
N VAL A 353 -30.80 -90.89 89.67
CA VAL A 353 -29.74 -91.46 88.82
C VAL A 353 -29.95 -91.09 87.34
N GLU A 354 -31.20 -91.10 86.86
CA GLU A 354 -31.55 -90.64 85.50
C GLU A 354 -31.21 -89.15 85.30
N PHE A 355 -31.44 -88.28 86.30
CA PHE A 355 -31.04 -86.87 86.23
C PHE A 355 -29.52 -86.67 86.34
N GLU A 356 -28.79 -87.45 87.15
CA GLU A 356 -27.33 -87.40 87.23
C GLU A 356 -26.67 -87.74 85.89
N GLN A 357 -27.17 -88.77 85.21
CA GLN A 357 -26.72 -89.12 83.86
C GLN A 357 -27.03 -88.01 82.84
N ALA A 358 -28.23 -87.41 82.89
CA ALA A 358 -28.60 -86.30 82.03
C ALA A 358 -27.77 -85.03 82.29
N LEU A 359 -27.41 -84.76 83.54
CA LEU A 359 -26.50 -83.67 83.92
C LEU A 359 -25.09 -83.91 83.39
N LYS A 360 -24.55 -85.13 83.49
CA LYS A 360 -23.24 -85.49 82.93
C LYS A 360 -23.20 -85.27 81.41
N ALA A 361 -24.19 -85.78 80.68
CA ALA A 361 -24.29 -85.61 79.23
C ALA A 361 -24.42 -84.13 78.82
N ARG A 362 -25.13 -83.31 79.61
CA ARG A 362 -25.16 -81.85 79.40
C ARG A 362 -23.81 -81.19 79.67
N GLY A 363 -23.06 -81.63 80.68
CA GLY A 363 -21.70 -81.15 80.94
C GLY A 363 -20.74 -81.43 79.78
N GLU A 364 -20.80 -82.64 79.22
CA GLU A 364 -20.03 -83.04 78.03
C GLU A 364 -20.38 -82.19 76.80
N HIS A 365 -21.68 -81.92 76.57
CA HIS A 365 -22.13 -81.03 75.50
C HIS A 365 -21.69 -79.57 75.71
N ILE A 366 -21.71 -79.06 76.96
CA ILE A 366 -21.22 -77.72 77.29
C ILE A 366 -19.71 -77.60 77.03
N ALA A 367 -18.92 -78.64 77.33
CA ALA A 367 -17.50 -78.67 76.99
C ALA A 367 -17.24 -78.63 75.48
N GLY A 368 -18.03 -79.35 74.68
CA GLY A 368 -17.97 -79.31 73.21
C GLY A 368 -18.32 -77.92 72.64
N LEU A 369 -19.35 -77.25 73.19
CA LEU A 369 -19.67 -75.87 72.85
C LEU A 369 -18.54 -74.90 73.24
N ALA A 370 -17.92 -75.06 74.40
CA ALA A 370 -16.80 -74.23 74.84
C ALA A 370 -15.58 -74.35 73.91
N SER A 371 -15.24 -75.55 73.44
CA SER A 371 -14.22 -75.74 72.40
C SER A 371 -14.59 -75.01 71.11
N THR A 372 -15.83 -75.19 70.65
CA THR A 372 -16.32 -74.55 69.42
C THR A 372 -16.23 -73.02 69.49
N ILE A 373 -16.57 -72.43 70.64
CA ILE A 373 -16.46 -70.99 70.88
C ILE A 373 -14.98 -70.54 70.90
N ASN A 374 -14.08 -71.31 71.51
CA ASN A 374 -12.64 -71.03 71.48
C ASN A 374 -12.11 -71.02 70.04
N ASP A 375 -12.45 -72.02 69.24
CA ASP A 375 -11.97 -72.17 67.87
C ASP A 375 -12.51 -71.05 66.96
N GLN A 376 -13.78 -70.65 67.15
CA GLN A 376 -14.35 -69.46 66.51
C GLN A 376 -13.66 -68.17 66.95
N THR A 377 -13.26 -68.05 68.23
CA THR A 377 -12.54 -66.86 68.74
C THR A 377 -11.15 -66.73 68.13
N GLN A 378 -10.43 -67.84 67.94
CA GLN A 378 -9.16 -67.87 67.20
C GLN A 378 -9.36 -67.49 65.73
N HIS A 379 -10.40 -68.01 65.07
CA HIS A 379 -10.72 -67.64 63.69
C HIS A 379 -11.07 -66.16 63.52
N ILE A 380 -11.83 -65.57 64.44
CA ILE A 380 -12.14 -64.13 64.45
C ILE A 380 -10.83 -63.33 64.61
N SER A 381 -9.97 -63.72 65.56
CA SER A 381 -8.67 -63.08 65.78
C SER A 381 -7.79 -63.09 64.52
N SER A 382 -7.85 -64.17 63.72
CA SER A 382 -7.16 -64.28 62.44
C SER A 382 -7.75 -63.37 61.36
N LEU A 383 -9.08 -63.20 61.32
CA LEU A 383 -9.74 -62.28 60.39
C LEU A 383 -9.47 -60.82 60.73
N ASP A 384 -9.48 -60.46 62.02
CA ASP A 384 -9.16 -59.11 62.48
C ASP A 384 -7.72 -58.72 62.12
N ALA A 385 -6.77 -59.66 62.24
CA ALA A 385 -5.39 -59.47 61.78
C ALA A 385 -5.30 -59.26 60.25
N GLU A 386 -6.06 -60.00 59.45
CA GLU A 386 -6.09 -59.80 57.99
C GLU A 386 -6.76 -58.47 57.60
N LEU A 387 -7.83 -58.08 58.29
CA LEU A 387 -8.52 -56.80 58.09
C LEU A 387 -7.61 -55.61 58.42
N ALA A 388 -6.83 -55.67 59.51
CA ALA A 388 -5.84 -54.67 59.85
C ALA A 388 -4.75 -54.55 58.75
N LEU A 389 -4.30 -55.68 58.20
CA LEU A 389 -3.31 -55.72 57.12
C LEU A 389 -3.87 -55.14 55.81
N ARG A 390 -5.15 -55.40 55.50
CA ARG A 390 -5.88 -54.80 54.37
C ARG A 390 -6.08 -53.29 54.56
N ALA A 391 -6.44 -52.83 55.76
CA ALA A 391 -6.60 -51.40 56.08
C ALA A 391 -5.27 -50.61 55.96
N GLY A 392 -4.14 -51.21 56.37
CA GLY A 392 -2.82 -50.63 56.11
C GLY A 392 -2.50 -50.49 54.62
N ARG A 393 -3.00 -51.42 53.78
CA ARG A 393 -2.83 -51.37 52.32
C ARG A 393 -3.76 -50.35 51.64
N THR A 394 -4.99 -50.14 52.12
CA THR A 394 -5.86 -49.09 51.58
C THR A 394 -5.32 -47.70 51.91
N ALA A 395 -4.90 -47.46 53.16
CA ALA A 395 -4.26 -46.19 53.56
C ALA A 395 -3.00 -45.86 52.73
N ALA A 396 -2.21 -46.87 52.36
CA ALA A 396 -1.06 -46.69 51.46
C ALA A 396 -1.47 -46.28 50.03
N LEU A 397 -2.54 -46.86 49.50
CA LEU A 397 -3.08 -46.53 48.17
C LEU A 397 -3.80 -45.17 48.14
N GLU A 398 -4.52 -44.81 49.20
CA GLU A 398 -5.12 -43.49 49.41
C GLU A 398 -4.04 -42.39 49.43
N LYS A 399 -2.90 -42.66 50.09
CA LYS A 399 -1.74 -41.77 50.02
C LYS A 399 -1.17 -41.70 48.60
N GLU A 400 -0.96 -42.83 47.91
CA GLU A 400 -0.42 -42.81 46.54
C GLU A 400 -1.35 -42.04 45.56
N LEU A 401 -2.67 -42.17 45.72
CA LEU A 401 -3.66 -41.39 44.97
C LEU A 401 -3.58 -39.89 45.29
N THR A 402 -3.35 -39.53 46.56
CA THR A 402 -3.15 -38.14 46.98
C THR A 402 -1.87 -37.55 46.39
N ASP A 403 -0.75 -38.26 46.50
CA ASP A 403 0.55 -37.86 45.94
C ASP A 403 0.47 -37.72 44.39
N ARG A 404 -0.25 -38.63 43.71
CA ARG A 404 -0.55 -38.55 42.26
C ARG A 404 -1.47 -37.36 41.92
N GLY A 405 -2.49 -37.07 42.73
CA GLY A 405 -3.39 -35.94 42.54
C GLY A 405 -2.65 -34.60 42.61
N GLN A 406 -1.74 -34.45 43.56
CA GLN A 406 -0.85 -33.28 43.65
C GLN A 406 0.06 -33.16 42.42
N HIS A 407 0.59 -34.27 41.91
CA HIS A 407 1.39 -34.24 40.68
C HIS A 407 0.58 -33.82 39.44
N ILE A 408 -0.66 -34.31 39.31
CA ILE A 408 -1.57 -33.92 38.21
C ILE A 408 -1.92 -32.43 38.30
N ALA A 409 -2.19 -31.89 39.50
CA ALA A 409 -2.41 -30.46 39.69
C ALA A 409 -1.17 -29.62 39.30
N GLY A 410 0.04 -30.09 39.64
CA GLY A 410 1.29 -29.47 39.21
C GLY A 410 1.46 -29.45 37.68
N LEU A 411 1.20 -30.58 37.00
CA LEU A 411 1.23 -30.65 35.54
C LEU A 411 0.20 -29.71 34.90
N ASN A 412 -1.01 -29.62 35.46
CA ASN A 412 -2.06 -28.75 34.95
C ASN A 412 -1.66 -27.26 35.06
N ASN A 413 -0.98 -26.87 36.13
CA ASN A 413 -0.42 -25.51 36.27
C ASN A 413 0.63 -25.22 35.18
N THR A 414 1.57 -26.13 34.94
CA THR A 414 2.56 -25.97 33.86
C THR A 414 1.93 -25.95 32.46
N ILE A 415 0.85 -26.70 32.22
CA ILE A 415 0.07 -26.63 30.98
C ILE A 415 -0.58 -25.25 30.82
N ASN A 416 -1.18 -24.71 31.89
CA ASN A 416 -1.77 -23.37 31.88
C ASN A 416 -0.72 -22.27 31.63
N GLU A 417 0.46 -22.37 32.26
CA GLU A 417 1.60 -21.47 31.99
C GLU A 417 2.05 -21.53 30.52
N GLN A 418 2.11 -22.73 29.93
CA GLN A 418 2.43 -22.90 28.50
C GLN A 418 1.34 -22.34 27.58
N ILE A 419 0.05 -22.51 27.91
CA ILE A 419 -1.06 -21.91 27.15
C ILE A 419 -0.99 -20.39 27.17
N GLN A 420 -0.67 -19.77 28.32
CA GLN A 420 -0.48 -18.31 28.41
C GLN A 420 0.75 -17.86 27.60
N HIS A 421 1.86 -18.60 27.64
CA HIS A 421 3.05 -18.30 26.84
C HIS A 421 2.79 -18.40 25.33
N ILE A 422 2.08 -19.44 24.87
CA ILE A 422 1.68 -19.61 23.47
C ILE A 422 0.73 -18.48 23.04
N SER A 423 -0.23 -18.11 23.88
CA SER A 423 -1.13 -16.96 23.62
C SER A 423 -0.36 -15.64 23.47
N GLY A 424 0.69 -15.45 24.27
CA GLY A 424 1.61 -14.30 24.14
C GLY A 424 2.40 -14.31 22.83
N LEU A 425 2.89 -15.48 22.39
CA LEU A 425 3.58 -15.64 21.12
C LEU A 425 2.65 -15.38 19.92
N ASP A 426 1.39 -15.85 19.95
CA ASP A 426 0.42 -15.58 18.88
C ASP A 426 0.09 -14.08 18.75
N ILE A 427 0.04 -13.34 19.87
CA ILE A 427 -0.09 -11.88 19.87
C ILE A 427 1.15 -11.23 19.24
N GLU A 428 2.37 -11.67 19.60
CA GLU A 428 3.60 -11.12 19.03
C GLU A 428 3.73 -11.44 17.52
N LEU A 429 3.40 -12.67 17.10
CA LEU A 429 3.36 -13.08 15.70
C LEU A 429 2.34 -12.27 14.90
N SER A 430 1.16 -12.00 15.48
CA SER A 430 0.14 -11.14 14.86
C SER A 430 0.62 -9.69 14.67
N GLN A 431 1.34 -9.14 15.66
CA GLN A 431 1.95 -7.81 15.57
C GLN A 431 3.07 -7.76 14.51
N ARG A 432 3.95 -8.78 14.49
CA ARG A 432 5.01 -8.92 13.47
C ARG A 432 4.45 -9.09 12.06
N ALA A 433 3.39 -9.89 11.90
CA ALA A 433 2.71 -10.08 10.61
C ALA A 433 2.11 -8.77 10.09
N LYS A 434 1.50 -7.96 10.97
CA LYS A 434 1.04 -6.61 10.61
C LYS A 434 2.21 -5.72 10.17
N LEU A 435 3.29 -5.67 10.94
CA LEU A 435 4.46 -4.85 10.63
C LEU A 435 5.09 -5.23 9.27
N ILE A 436 5.11 -6.52 8.92
CA ILE A 436 5.54 -7.01 7.61
C ILE A 436 4.58 -6.52 6.50
N ALA A 437 3.27 -6.58 6.72
CA ALA A 437 2.28 -6.08 5.76
C ALA A 437 2.37 -4.55 5.55
N ASP A 438 2.64 -3.80 6.62
CA ASP A 438 2.87 -2.35 6.57
C ASP A 438 4.17 -2.04 5.76
N PHE A 439 5.29 -2.73 6.04
CA PHE A 439 6.52 -2.60 5.24
C PHE A 439 6.35 -3.06 3.77
N GLU A 440 5.56 -4.09 3.50
CA GLU A 440 5.23 -4.47 2.12
C GLU A 440 4.45 -3.36 1.39
N ALA A 441 3.58 -2.63 2.09
CA ALA A 441 2.85 -1.50 1.52
C ALA A 441 3.79 -0.32 1.22
N GLU A 442 4.75 -0.04 2.11
CA GLU A 442 5.81 0.96 1.89
C GLU A 442 6.71 0.58 0.71
N LEU A 443 7.19 -0.67 0.62
CA LEU A 443 7.98 -1.16 -0.52
C LEU A 443 7.20 -1.06 -1.84
N LYS A 444 5.90 -1.40 -1.84
CA LYS A 444 5.02 -1.21 -3.00
C LYS A 444 4.80 0.27 -3.35
N ALA A 445 4.83 1.19 -2.38
CA ALA A 445 4.79 2.63 -2.64
C ALA A 445 6.12 3.15 -3.21
N HIS A 446 7.26 2.73 -2.65
CA HIS A 446 8.59 3.08 -3.17
C HIS A 446 8.81 2.53 -4.58
N ALA A 447 8.37 1.32 -4.90
CA ALA A 447 8.44 0.76 -6.26
C ALA A 447 7.66 1.60 -7.28
N ARG A 448 6.46 2.09 -6.92
CA ARG A 448 5.70 3.04 -7.77
C ARG A 448 6.43 4.38 -7.92
N HIS A 449 7.04 4.89 -6.86
CA HIS A 449 7.81 6.14 -6.89
C HIS A 449 9.05 6.03 -7.77
N ILE A 450 9.79 4.92 -7.69
CA ILE A 450 10.94 4.63 -8.56
C ILE A 450 10.48 4.55 -10.01
N SER A 451 9.44 3.78 -10.34
CA SER A 451 8.88 3.73 -11.71
C SER A 451 8.40 5.09 -12.22
N GLY A 452 7.89 5.97 -11.34
CA GLY A 452 7.58 7.35 -11.66
C GLY A 452 8.83 8.20 -11.96
N LEU A 453 9.90 8.04 -11.16
CA LEU A 453 11.19 8.68 -11.41
C LEU A 453 11.81 8.19 -12.72
N ASP A 454 11.83 6.88 -12.99
CA ASP A 454 12.31 6.29 -14.24
C ASP A 454 11.58 6.91 -15.44
N GLN A 455 10.25 7.03 -15.36
CA GLN A 455 9.47 7.68 -16.42
C GLN A 455 9.82 9.17 -16.60
N THR A 456 10.12 9.90 -15.51
CA THR A 456 10.62 11.28 -15.63
C THR A 456 12.04 11.35 -16.19
N ILE A 457 12.90 10.37 -15.90
CA ILE A 457 14.26 10.27 -16.46
C ILE A 457 14.19 9.99 -17.96
N GLU A 458 13.32 9.11 -18.44
CA GLU A 458 13.09 8.93 -19.87
C GLU A 458 12.56 10.21 -20.55
N ASN A 459 11.63 10.92 -19.90
CA ASN A 459 11.07 12.16 -20.44
C ASN A 459 12.15 13.25 -20.54
N LEU A 460 13.04 13.34 -19.54
CA LEU A 460 14.19 14.23 -19.56
C LEU A 460 15.23 13.81 -20.60
N ALA A 461 15.50 12.50 -20.76
CA ALA A 461 16.41 11.99 -21.77
C ALA A 461 15.93 12.34 -23.19
N ARG A 462 14.65 12.09 -23.50
CA ARG A 462 14.03 12.49 -24.78
C ARG A 462 14.09 14.02 -25.00
N SER A 463 13.85 14.82 -23.95
CA SER A 463 14.00 16.29 -24.03
C SER A 463 15.46 16.73 -24.25
N VAL A 464 16.45 15.97 -23.76
CA VAL A 464 17.87 16.23 -24.03
C VAL A 464 18.22 15.84 -25.46
N GLU A 465 17.73 14.70 -25.98
CA GLU A 465 17.88 14.30 -27.38
C GLU A 465 17.30 15.35 -28.34
N ASP A 466 16.09 15.87 -28.07
CA ASP A 466 15.47 16.96 -28.82
C ASP A 466 16.32 18.25 -28.79
N HIS A 467 16.87 18.61 -27.62
CA HIS A 467 17.75 19.77 -27.49
C HIS A 467 19.13 19.57 -28.15
N GLU A 468 19.68 18.36 -28.17
CA GLU A 468 20.91 18.05 -28.90
C GLU A 468 20.67 18.07 -30.42
N ALA A 469 19.51 17.60 -30.89
CA ALA A 469 19.11 17.66 -32.29
C ALA A 469 18.93 19.12 -32.77
N ASP A 470 18.26 19.98 -31.99
CA ASP A 470 18.16 21.43 -32.26
C ASP A 470 19.54 22.10 -32.21
N ARG A 471 20.39 21.78 -31.22
CA ARG A 471 21.78 22.29 -31.17
C ARG A 471 22.56 21.89 -32.41
N LEU A 472 22.43 20.65 -32.89
CA LEU A 472 23.08 20.16 -34.11
C LEU A 472 22.53 20.84 -35.38
N ALA A 473 21.22 21.11 -35.44
CA ALA A 473 20.62 21.88 -36.54
C ALA A 473 21.16 23.31 -36.57
N ARG A 474 21.25 24.00 -35.42
CA ARG A 474 21.86 25.33 -35.31
C ARG A 474 23.35 25.34 -35.65
N ILE A 475 24.09 24.29 -35.31
CA ILE A 475 25.51 24.14 -35.69
C ILE A 475 25.65 23.99 -37.21
N ARG A 476 24.79 23.20 -37.88
CA ARG A 476 24.77 23.10 -39.36
C ARG A 476 24.46 24.47 -39.98
N GLN A 477 23.40 25.13 -39.52
CA GLN A 477 23.03 26.47 -39.99
C GLN A 477 24.18 27.48 -39.80
N HIS A 478 24.92 27.42 -38.68
CA HIS A 478 26.09 28.28 -38.47
C HIS A 478 27.26 27.90 -39.39
N SER A 479 27.45 26.61 -39.72
CA SER A 479 28.44 26.17 -40.72
C SER A 479 28.09 26.71 -42.11
N GLU A 480 26.84 26.54 -42.54
CA GLU A 480 26.30 27.06 -43.81
C GLU A 480 26.48 28.59 -43.92
N LEU A 481 26.16 29.33 -42.85
CA LEU A 481 26.43 30.77 -42.75
C LEU A 481 27.92 31.10 -42.78
N THR A 482 28.79 30.26 -42.22
CA THR A 482 30.25 30.47 -42.23
C THR A 482 30.81 30.24 -43.63
N GLU A 483 30.28 29.27 -44.38
CA GLU A 483 30.58 29.06 -45.80
C GLU A 483 30.05 30.22 -46.66
N GLU A 484 28.85 30.75 -46.40
CA GLU A 484 28.35 31.97 -47.07
C GLU A 484 29.21 33.20 -46.75
N PHE A 485 29.68 33.35 -45.50
CA PHE A 485 30.61 34.42 -45.13
C PHE A 485 32.00 34.24 -45.75
N ALA A 486 32.50 33.02 -45.89
CA ALA A 486 33.76 32.74 -46.59
C ALA A 486 33.65 33.08 -48.09
N ALA A 487 32.60 32.61 -48.76
CA ALA A 487 32.33 32.95 -50.16
C ALA A 487 32.13 34.47 -50.37
N ARG A 488 31.50 35.17 -49.41
CA ARG A 488 31.45 36.65 -49.42
C ARG A 488 32.82 37.30 -49.18
N ALA A 489 33.69 36.72 -48.34
CA ALA A 489 35.03 37.24 -48.11
C ALA A 489 35.89 37.09 -49.37
N ASP A 490 35.81 35.94 -50.05
CA ASP A 490 36.48 35.70 -51.34
C ASP A 490 35.97 36.68 -52.41
N TYR A 491 34.65 36.87 -52.52
CA TYR A 491 34.06 37.88 -53.43
C TYR A 491 34.45 39.32 -53.08
N ILE A 492 34.62 39.64 -51.80
CA ILE A 492 35.17 40.94 -51.35
C ILE A 492 36.66 41.06 -51.73
N CYS A 493 37.44 39.97 -51.70
CA CYS A 493 38.80 39.94 -52.21
C CYS A 493 38.85 40.16 -53.74
N GLU A 494 37.96 39.53 -54.51
CA GLU A 494 37.83 39.80 -55.96
C GLU A 494 37.48 41.27 -56.24
N LEU A 495 36.51 41.85 -55.51
CA LEU A 495 36.15 43.25 -55.63
C LEU A 495 37.29 44.20 -55.21
N ASN A 496 38.05 43.87 -54.17
CA ASN A 496 39.22 44.64 -53.75
C ASN A 496 40.35 44.56 -54.78
N GLN A 497 40.57 43.40 -55.41
CA GLN A 497 41.54 43.25 -56.49
C GLN A 497 41.13 44.03 -57.74
N LEU A 498 39.84 44.02 -58.08
CA LEU A 498 39.28 44.87 -59.14
C LEU A 498 39.44 46.36 -58.83
N LEU A 499 39.26 46.77 -57.57
CA LEU A 499 39.51 48.15 -57.10
C LEU A 499 40.99 48.55 -57.17
N ASP A 500 41.91 47.64 -56.84
CA ASP A 500 43.35 47.85 -56.96
C ASP A 500 43.78 47.95 -58.45
N ASP A 501 43.20 47.15 -59.33
CA ASP A 501 43.43 47.26 -60.79
C ASP A 501 42.79 48.54 -61.38
N GLN A 502 41.63 48.98 -60.90
CA GLN A 502 41.08 50.30 -61.20
C GLN A 502 41.98 51.43 -60.68
N ALA A 503 42.56 51.30 -59.48
CA ALA A 503 43.49 52.28 -58.93
C ALA A 503 44.80 52.37 -59.75
N LYS A 504 45.34 51.24 -60.20
CA LYS A 504 46.48 51.20 -61.16
C LYS A 504 46.12 51.86 -62.49
N HIS A 505 44.91 51.63 -63.00
CA HIS A 505 44.44 52.26 -64.24
C HIS A 505 44.29 53.78 -64.09
N ILE A 506 43.73 54.26 -62.97
CA ILE A 506 43.65 55.69 -62.62
C ILE A 506 45.05 56.30 -62.45
N ALA A 507 46.00 55.58 -61.84
CA ALA A 507 47.39 56.03 -61.72
C ALA A 507 48.08 56.15 -63.08
N ALA A 508 47.86 55.20 -64.00
CA ALA A 508 48.37 55.25 -65.37
C ALA A 508 47.78 56.44 -66.17
N LEU A 509 46.46 56.66 -66.07
CA LEU A 509 45.79 57.84 -66.66
C LEU A 509 46.29 59.15 -66.05
N SER A 510 46.60 59.17 -64.75
CA SER A 510 47.17 60.34 -64.07
C SER A 510 48.59 60.63 -64.53
N ALA A 511 49.40 59.60 -64.84
CA ALA A 511 50.72 59.76 -65.42
C ALA A 511 50.67 60.28 -66.86
N GLU A 512 49.73 59.79 -67.70
CA GLU A 512 49.53 60.36 -69.04
C GLU A 512 49.05 61.83 -68.97
N LEU A 513 48.17 62.14 -68.01
CA LEU A 513 47.71 63.52 -67.77
C LEU A 513 48.88 64.42 -67.36
N ALA A 514 49.77 63.96 -66.49
CA ALA A 514 50.98 64.70 -66.10
C ALA A 514 51.91 64.98 -67.30
N MET A 515 52.14 63.98 -68.17
CA MET A 515 52.91 64.19 -69.41
C MET A 515 52.25 65.22 -70.34
N ARG A 516 50.92 65.24 -70.44
CA ARG A 516 50.19 66.26 -71.23
C ARG A 516 50.24 67.65 -70.61
N VAL A 517 50.28 67.76 -69.27
CA VAL A 517 50.51 69.04 -68.58
C VAL A 517 51.92 69.57 -68.86
N GLU A 518 52.93 68.70 -68.82
CA GLU A 518 54.32 69.05 -69.14
C GLU A 518 54.46 69.55 -70.60
N GLN A 519 53.79 68.89 -71.57
CA GLN A 519 53.66 69.40 -72.93
C GLN A 519 52.96 70.78 -73.01
N TYR A 520 51.88 71.00 -72.23
CA TYR A 520 51.19 72.27 -72.20
C TYR A 520 52.08 73.42 -71.69
N THR A 521 52.86 73.18 -70.63
CA THR A 521 53.81 74.19 -70.11
C THR A 521 54.93 74.52 -71.09
N ALA A 522 55.34 73.56 -71.94
CA ALA A 522 56.29 73.82 -73.02
C ALA A 522 55.70 74.75 -74.11
N TYR A 523 54.44 74.50 -74.52
CA TYR A 523 53.76 75.38 -75.48
C TYR A 523 53.48 76.79 -74.91
N GLU A 524 53.15 76.89 -73.62
CA GLU A 524 52.94 78.18 -72.95
C GLU A 524 54.23 79.03 -72.93
N ALA A 525 55.39 78.40 -72.74
CA ALA A 525 56.69 79.06 -72.86
C ALA A 525 57.01 79.55 -74.30
N GLU A 526 56.66 78.78 -75.34
CA GLU A 526 56.80 79.24 -76.73
C GLU A 526 55.91 80.46 -77.05
N VAL A 527 54.68 80.49 -76.51
CA VAL A 527 53.76 81.62 -76.68
C VAL A 527 54.30 82.89 -76.01
N ILE A 528 54.89 82.78 -74.81
CA ILE A 528 55.53 83.90 -74.11
C ILE A 528 56.70 84.46 -74.94
N ALA A 529 57.60 83.60 -75.42
CA ALA A 529 58.73 84.01 -76.27
C ALA A 529 58.29 84.66 -77.60
N CYS A 530 57.12 84.28 -78.13
CA CYS A 530 56.50 84.93 -79.29
C CYS A 530 55.99 86.34 -78.95
N GLY A 531 55.43 86.53 -77.75
CA GLY A 531 54.98 87.83 -77.23
C GLY A 531 56.11 88.83 -77.04
N GLU A 532 57.27 88.40 -76.51
CA GLU A 532 58.44 89.27 -76.34
C GLU A 532 58.99 89.77 -77.69
N ARG A 533 59.02 88.90 -78.71
CA ARG A 533 59.37 89.29 -80.10
C ARG A 533 58.43 90.34 -80.70
N LYS A 534 57.14 90.30 -80.36
CA LYS A 534 56.16 91.30 -80.81
C LYS A 534 56.45 92.67 -80.22
N ALA A 535 56.70 92.75 -78.91
CA ALA A 535 56.94 94.02 -78.21
C ALA A 535 58.16 94.79 -78.76
N ILE A 536 59.24 94.09 -79.12
CA ILE A 536 60.45 94.68 -79.71
C ILE A 536 60.16 95.32 -81.08
N LEU A 537 59.27 94.72 -81.88
CA LEU A 537 58.88 95.26 -83.20
C LEU A 537 57.93 96.46 -83.08
N GLU A 538 57.02 96.44 -82.11
CA GLU A 538 56.09 97.57 -81.87
C GLU A 538 56.83 98.84 -81.41
N GLN A 539 57.89 98.69 -80.60
CA GLN A 539 58.76 99.81 -80.22
C GLN A 539 59.50 100.42 -81.43
N ALA A 540 60.09 99.59 -82.30
CA ALA A 540 60.83 100.06 -83.48
C ALA A 540 59.94 100.80 -84.49
N LEU A 541 58.64 100.48 -84.55
CA LEU A 541 57.68 101.15 -85.42
C LEU A 541 57.30 102.55 -84.90
N ALA A 542 57.27 102.75 -83.58
CA ALA A 542 56.95 104.04 -82.96
C ALA A 542 58.02 105.10 -83.24
N ASP A 543 59.30 104.72 -83.20
CA ASP A 543 60.42 105.64 -83.43
C ASP A 543 60.45 106.16 -84.89
N GLN A 544 60.07 105.33 -85.87
CA GLN A 544 59.93 105.78 -87.27
C GLN A 544 58.78 106.78 -87.46
N ALA A 545 57.68 106.65 -86.71
CA ALA A 545 56.52 107.54 -86.84
C ALA A 545 56.86 108.99 -86.46
N GLN A 546 57.67 109.21 -85.43
CA GLN A 546 58.12 110.55 -85.05
C GLN A 546 58.99 111.22 -86.12
N HIS A 547 59.85 110.46 -86.80
CA HIS A 547 60.74 111.01 -87.85
C HIS A 547 59.95 111.52 -89.06
N ILE A 548 58.86 110.83 -89.44
CA ILE A 548 57.99 111.24 -90.56
C ILE A 548 57.21 112.53 -90.21
N GLN A 549 56.78 112.67 -88.95
CA GLN A 549 56.03 113.86 -88.51
C GLN A 549 56.85 115.16 -88.63
N HIS A 550 58.16 115.10 -88.40
CA HIS A 550 59.03 116.28 -88.52
C HIS A 550 59.15 116.79 -89.97
N LEU A 551 59.30 115.89 -90.95
CA LEU A 551 59.39 116.22 -92.38
C LEU A 551 58.09 116.83 -92.95
N GLY A 552 56.92 116.49 -92.37
CA GLY A 552 55.65 117.11 -92.74
C GLY A 552 55.60 118.62 -92.48
N SER A 553 56.34 119.11 -91.48
CA SER A 553 56.37 120.53 -91.09
C SER A 553 56.97 121.43 -92.18
N GLU A 554 58.02 120.97 -92.87
CA GLU A 554 58.78 121.79 -93.82
C GLU A 554 58.05 121.94 -95.17
N LEU A 555 57.29 120.93 -95.59
CA LEU A 555 56.54 120.97 -96.85
C LEU A 555 55.35 121.93 -96.83
N ALA A 556 54.74 122.16 -95.66
CA ALA A 556 53.60 123.07 -95.52
C ALA A 556 53.94 124.52 -95.90
N LEU A 557 55.17 124.98 -95.63
CA LEU A 557 55.63 126.35 -95.88
C LEU A 557 55.90 126.66 -97.36
N TYR A 558 55.92 125.64 -98.23
CA TYR A 558 56.10 125.82 -99.68
C TYR A 558 54.78 125.85 -100.48
N SER A 559 53.67 125.31 -99.95
CA SER A 559 52.41 125.22 -100.69
C SER A 559 51.67 126.57 -100.79
N GLU A 560 51.71 127.39 -99.74
CA GLU A 560 51.04 128.69 -99.67
C GLU A 560 51.48 129.64 -100.81
N ARG A 561 52.77 129.61 -101.16
CA ARG A 561 53.38 130.41 -102.24
C ARG A 561 52.96 130.01 -103.66
N LEU A 562 52.26 128.89 -103.86
CA LEU A 562 51.77 128.48 -105.18
C LEU A 562 50.35 129.01 -105.48
N SER A 563 49.55 129.22 -104.42
CA SER A 563 48.12 129.56 -104.50
C SER A 563 47.84 130.88 -105.22
N GLU A 564 48.68 131.92 -105.00
CA GLU A 564 48.42 133.27 -105.54
C GLU A 564 48.50 133.35 -107.07
N GLN A 565 49.26 132.47 -107.73
CA GLN A 565 49.50 132.50 -109.18
C GLN A 565 48.29 132.07 -110.00
N GLU A 566 47.49 131.09 -109.52
CA GLU A 566 46.42 130.50 -110.33
C GLU A 566 45.21 131.43 -110.49
N THR A 567 44.99 132.35 -109.55
CA THR A 567 43.90 133.33 -109.56
C THR A 567 43.90 134.27 -110.78
N ALA A 568 45.04 134.43 -111.47
CA ALA A 568 45.17 135.31 -112.63
C ALA A 568 44.73 134.65 -113.96
N ALA A 569 44.72 133.33 -114.06
CA ALA A 569 44.46 132.62 -115.33
C ALA A 569 42.98 132.64 -115.77
N ALA A 570 42.06 133.03 -114.88
CA ALA A 570 40.62 133.00 -115.12
C ALA A 570 40.12 133.89 -116.28
N VAL A 571 40.93 134.86 -116.73
CA VAL A 571 40.58 135.82 -117.81
C VAL A 571 40.48 135.15 -119.19
N LEU A 572 41.17 134.02 -119.42
CA LEU A 572 41.10 133.31 -120.72
C LEU A 572 39.73 132.70 -121.05
N LYS A 573 38.77 132.73 -120.12
CA LYS A 573 37.39 132.25 -120.33
C LYS A 573 36.53 133.21 -121.16
N GLU A 574 37.03 134.39 -121.51
CA GLU A 574 36.31 135.36 -122.36
C GLU A 574 36.48 135.08 -123.87
N HIS A 575 37.65 134.63 -124.31
CA HIS A 575 37.94 134.48 -125.75
C HIS A 575 37.43 133.18 -126.41
N THR A 576 36.77 132.30 -125.65
CA THR A 576 35.91 131.26 -126.24
C THR A 576 34.57 131.79 -126.76
N VAL A 577 34.27 133.10 -126.62
CA VAL A 577 33.17 133.75 -127.36
C VAL A 577 33.46 133.84 -128.87
N GLU A 578 34.74 133.74 -129.29
CA GLU A 578 35.09 133.64 -130.73
C GLU A 578 34.77 132.26 -131.34
N LEU A 579 34.42 131.26 -130.51
CA LEU A 579 34.13 129.88 -130.93
C LEU A 579 32.89 129.80 -131.86
N ASP A 580 31.89 130.66 -131.64
CA ASP A 580 30.63 130.67 -132.41
C ASP A 580 30.74 131.33 -133.80
N LYS A 581 31.79 132.14 -134.07
CA LYS A 581 31.96 132.75 -135.42
C LYS A 581 32.42 131.73 -136.45
N THR A 582 33.38 130.88 -136.09
CA THR A 582 34.03 129.99 -137.08
C THR A 582 33.20 128.73 -137.37
N ILE A 583 32.18 128.43 -136.55
CA ILE A 583 31.12 127.47 -136.89
C ILE A 583 30.36 127.93 -138.15
N GLY A 584 30.27 129.25 -138.40
CA GLY A 584 29.78 129.79 -139.67
C GLY A 584 30.60 129.37 -140.92
N ALA A 585 31.84 128.91 -140.76
CA ALA A 585 32.66 128.41 -141.86
C ALA A 585 32.39 126.92 -142.20
N GLN A 586 31.77 126.14 -141.29
CA GLN A 586 31.47 124.73 -141.57
C GLN A 586 30.43 124.54 -142.69
N ALA A 587 29.64 125.57 -142.99
CA ALA A 587 28.62 125.55 -144.04
C ALA A 587 29.18 125.52 -145.48
N GLN A 588 30.45 125.90 -145.73
CA GLN A 588 30.99 125.98 -147.10
C GLN A 588 31.98 124.87 -147.51
N HIS A 589 32.70 124.22 -146.59
CA HIS A 589 33.60 123.12 -146.99
C HIS A 589 32.90 121.75 -147.04
N ILE A 590 31.74 121.58 -146.39
CA ILE A 590 30.87 120.42 -146.66
C ILE A 590 30.39 120.49 -148.11
N HIS A 591 29.93 121.66 -148.57
CA HIS A 591 29.75 121.95 -150.00
C HIS A 591 31.05 122.33 -150.74
N ARG A 592 32.20 121.85 -150.24
CA ARG A 592 33.40 121.62 -151.05
C ARG A 592 33.87 120.17 -150.94
N LEU A 593 32.87 119.29 -151.05
CA LEU A 593 32.72 118.41 -152.21
C LEU A 593 33.60 117.13 -152.10
N GLU A 594 33.04 115.94 -151.94
CA GLU A 594 31.93 115.31 -152.71
C GLU A 594 32.25 115.22 -154.23
N GLU A 595 32.88 116.26 -154.81
CA GLU A 595 33.75 116.18 -155.98
C GLU A 595 34.91 115.23 -155.72
N ALA A 596 35.64 115.34 -154.59
CA ALA A 596 36.76 114.44 -154.33
C ALA A 596 36.33 112.96 -154.25
N VAL A 597 35.08 112.71 -153.85
CA VAL A 597 34.45 111.39 -153.89
C VAL A 597 33.98 111.04 -155.31
N SER A 598 33.44 111.99 -156.07
CA SER A 598 33.06 111.83 -157.48
C SER A 598 34.25 111.57 -158.41
N THR A 599 35.34 112.34 -158.34
CA THR A 599 36.54 112.19 -159.18
C THR A 599 37.27 110.88 -158.91
N ALA A 600 37.24 110.38 -157.66
CA ALA A 600 37.72 109.03 -157.35
C ALA A 600 36.79 107.95 -157.90
N GLN A 601 35.47 108.17 -157.88
CA GLN A 601 34.49 107.32 -158.55
C GLN A 601 34.66 107.33 -160.09
N GLU A 602 35.13 108.44 -160.68
CA GLU A 602 35.45 108.55 -162.10
C GLU A 602 36.78 107.87 -162.45
N GLN A 603 37.83 107.99 -161.63
CA GLN A 603 39.05 107.20 -161.83
C GLN A 603 38.78 105.69 -161.71
N LYS A 604 37.86 105.30 -160.82
CA LYS A 604 37.31 103.94 -160.77
C LYS A 604 36.59 103.57 -162.08
N SER A 605 35.63 104.37 -162.54
CA SER A 605 34.89 104.13 -163.79
C SER A 605 35.80 104.05 -165.03
N VAL A 606 36.80 104.92 -165.13
CA VAL A 606 37.74 104.96 -166.27
C VAL A 606 38.73 103.80 -166.21
N LEU A 607 39.23 103.39 -165.05
CA LEU A 607 40.09 102.20 -164.97
C LEU A 607 39.30 100.90 -165.09
N GLU A 608 38.04 100.84 -164.67
CA GLU A 608 37.14 99.72 -164.98
C GLU A 608 36.93 99.63 -166.51
N GLN A 609 36.63 100.73 -167.21
CA GLN A 609 36.48 100.73 -168.67
C GLN A 609 37.80 100.62 -169.47
N THR A 610 38.95 100.96 -168.88
CA THR A 610 40.28 100.79 -169.53
C THR A 610 40.91 99.43 -169.21
N LEU A 611 40.53 98.79 -168.09
CA LEU A 611 40.88 97.39 -167.84
C LEU A 611 39.95 96.41 -168.57
N LEU A 612 38.76 96.82 -169.00
CA LEU A 612 38.01 96.11 -170.04
C LEU A 612 38.81 95.97 -171.36
N ALA A 613 39.76 96.88 -171.66
CA ALA A 613 40.73 96.72 -172.76
C ALA A 613 41.97 95.86 -172.39
N ARG A 614 42.05 95.38 -171.14
CA ARG A 614 42.91 94.27 -170.70
C ARG A 614 42.15 92.97 -170.47
N GLU A 615 40.82 92.97 -170.54
CA GLU A 615 40.04 91.75 -170.75
C GLU A 615 40.15 91.26 -172.21
N ASP A 616 40.50 92.13 -173.17
CA ASP A 616 41.11 91.70 -174.44
C ASP A 616 42.48 91.01 -174.24
N HIS A 617 43.27 91.44 -173.25
CA HIS A 617 44.54 90.78 -172.87
C HIS A 617 44.31 89.44 -172.12
N ILE A 618 43.06 89.10 -171.77
CA ILE A 618 42.71 87.76 -171.27
C ILE A 618 42.79 86.69 -172.38
N VAL A 619 42.86 87.09 -173.66
CA VAL A 619 43.26 86.21 -174.77
C VAL A 619 44.72 85.77 -174.65
N GLY A 620 45.62 86.62 -174.11
CA GLY A 620 47.07 86.40 -174.16
C GLY A 620 47.67 85.50 -173.07
N LEU A 621 47.01 85.32 -171.92
CA LEU A 621 47.54 84.53 -170.79
C LEU A 621 46.67 83.34 -170.37
N ASN A 622 45.44 83.21 -170.90
CA ASN A 622 44.76 81.90 -170.93
C ASN A 622 45.56 80.87 -171.77
N ASP A 623 46.43 81.34 -172.67
CA ASP A 623 47.42 80.55 -173.41
C ASP A 623 48.52 79.89 -172.53
N ILE A 624 48.56 80.23 -171.23
CA ILE A 624 49.33 79.53 -170.19
C ILE A 624 48.45 78.55 -169.40
N GLY A 625 47.17 78.87 -169.19
CA GLY A 625 46.18 77.98 -168.55
C GLY A 625 46.01 76.63 -169.28
N ALA A 626 46.24 76.61 -170.60
CA ALA A 626 46.25 75.37 -171.38
C ALA A 626 47.43 74.42 -171.07
N ARG A 627 48.59 74.94 -170.64
CA ARG A 627 49.86 74.17 -170.66
C ARG A 627 50.17 73.39 -169.39
N MET A 628 50.04 73.97 -168.20
CA MET A 628 50.40 73.22 -166.97
C MET A 628 49.38 72.16 -166.56
N THR A 629 48.16 72.23 -167.11
CA THR A 629 47.17 71.13 -167.08
C THR A 629 47.71 69.84 -167.74
N GLN A 630 48.60 69.95 -168.74
CA GLN A 630 49.31 68.80 -169.34
C GLN A 630 50.36 68.22 -168.36
N GLN A 631 51.08 69.08 -167.64
CA GLN A 631 52.17 68.67 -166.74
C GLN A 631 51.66 67.94 -165.49
N VAL A 632 50.43 68.23 -165.05
CA VAL A 632 49.70 67.46 -164.03
C VAL A 632 49.36 66.04 -164.54
N GLY A 633 49.18 65.84 -165.84
CA GLY A 633 49.05 64.50 -166.44
C GLY A 633 50.37 63.73 -166.47
N GLU A 634 51.48 64.40 -166.81
CA GLU A 634 52.79 63.76 -166.98
C GLU A 634 53.45 63.32 -165.66
N LEU A 635 53.29 64.05 -164.55
CA LEU A 635 53.91 63.65 -163.28
C LEU A 635 53.17 62.49 -162.58
N SER A 636 51.85 62.38 -162.72
CA SER A 636 51.16 61.13 -162.36
C SER A 636 51.58 59.97 -163.26
N ALA A 637 51.97 60.25 -164.51
CA ALA A 637 52.61 59.28 -165.42
C ALA A 637 54.14 59.09 -165.17
N GLN A 638 54.74 59.78 -164.20
CA GLN A 638 56.09 59.50 -163.66
C GLN A 638 56.06 58.75 -162.31
N LEU A 639 54.91 58.13 -162.04
CA LEU A 639 54.78 56.68 -161.87
C LEU A 639 55.59 55.97 -160.78
N SER A 640 54.88 55.01 -160.18
CA SER A 640 55.21 53.59 -160.03
C SER A 640 56.55 53.01 -160.54
N MET A 641 57.24 53.55 -161.56
CA MET A 641 58.63 53.16 -161.85
C MET A 641 59.59 53.48 -160.69
N ARG A 642 59.28 54.49 -159.87
CA ARG A 642 60.06 54.77 -158.64
C ARG A 642 59.73 53.86 -157.46
N LEU A 643 58.72 52.99 -157.57
CA LEU A 643 58.50 51.90 -156.61
C LEU A 643 59.51 50.75 -156.82
N ASP A 644 60.02 50.56 -158.04
CA ASP A 644 60.90 49.42 -158.36
C ASP A 644 62.39 49.67 -158.07
N ARG A 645 62.83 50.94 -157.93
CA ARG A 645 64.25 51.29 -158.14
C ARG A 645 65.18 51.19 -156.91
N ILE A 646 64.67 51.14 -155.68
CA ILE A 646 65.49 51.24 -154.46
C ILE A 646 65.35 50.07 -153.47
N GLY A 647 64.67 48.99 -153.87
CA GLY A 647 64.92 47.66 -153.27
C GLY A 647 66.41 47.26 -153.36
N GLU A 648 67.13 47.75 -154.37
CA GLU A 648 68.59 47.62 -154.52
C GLU A 648 69.41 48.23 -153.34
N LEU A 649 68.82 49.02 -152.43
CA LEU A 649 69.52 49.58 -151.26
C LEU A 649 69.31 48.82 -149.94
N GLU A 650 68.43 47.81 -149.87
CA GLU A 650 68.34 46.94 -148.68
C GLU A 650 69.58 46.03 -148.54
N GLU A 651 70.31 45.78 -149.63
CA GLU A 651 71.33 44.73 -149.70
C GLU A 651 72.76 45.20 -149.31
N GLN A 652 73.08 46.50 -149.40
CA GLN A 652 74.48 46.97 -149.23
C GLN A 652 74.87 47.45 -147.81
N SER A 653 73.97 48.06 -147.03
CA SER A 653 74.39 48.66 -145.73
C SER A 653 74.49 47.63 -144.59
N ASN A 654 73.85 46.46 -144.73
CA ASN A 654 74.03 45.33 -143.80
C ASN A 654 75.50 44.87 -143.68
N VAL A 655 76.36 45.21 -144.65
CA VAL A 655 77.80 44.94 -144.60
C VAL A 655 78.55 45.83 -143.59
N LYS A 656 78.24 47.14 -143.51
CA LYS A 656 78.99 48.07 -142.63
C LYS A 656 78.68 47.90 -141.14
N GLY A 657 77.65 47.13 -140.78
CA GLY A 657 77.43 46.63 -139.42
C GLY A 657 78.57 45.74 -138.88
N ALA A 658 79.46 45.23 -139.75
CA ALA A 658 80.65 44.47 -139.36
C ALA A 658 81.93 45.33 -139.20
N GLU A 659 82.10 46.40 -139.97
CA GLU A 659 83.41 47.07 -140.14
C GLU A 659 83.91 47.87 -138.94
N ILE A 660 83.04 48.62 -138.22
CA ILE A 660 83.53 49.52 -137.15
C ILE A 660 84.05 48.74 -135.93
N ARG A 661 83.66 47.46 -135.77
CA ARG A 661 84.29 46.53 -134.81
C ARG A 661 85.60 45.91 -135.33
N GLY A 662 85.89 46.04 -136.62
CA GLY A 662 87.17 45.69 -137.26
C GLY A 662 88.24 46.78 -137.15
N LEU A 663 87.86 48.05 -136.95
CA LEU A 663 88.77 49.18 -136.68
C LEU A 663 89.45 49.13 -135.29
N GLN A 664 89.51 47.94 -134.68
CA GLN A 664 90.40 47.62 -133.57
C GLN A 664 91.73 47.00 -134.05
N HIS A 665 91.85 46.66 -135.34
CA HIS A 665 93.09 46.15 -135.96
C HIS A 665 93.74 47.17 -136.91
N ASP A 666 92.96 48.09 -137.48
CA ASP A 666 93.42 48.99 -138.54
C ASP A 666 93.99 50.30 -137.98
N VAL A 667 95.05 50.78 -138.65
CA VAL A 667 95.56 52.15 -138.50
C VAL A 667 96.15 52.48 -137.10
N MET A 668 96.75 51.47 -136.46
CA MET A 668 98.04 51.61 -135.75
C MET A 668 99.21 52.10 -136.67
N ALA A 669 98.88 52.69 -137.83
CA ALA A 669 99.77 53.20 -138.87
C ALA A 669 99.69 54.72 -139.04
N GLN A 670 98.71 55.43 -138.45
CA GLN A 670 98.66 56.91 -138.47
C GLN A 670 99.26 57.59 -137.23
N GLN A 671 100.00 56.85 -136.41
CA GLN A 671 100.97 57.40 -135.46
C GLN A 671 102.23 58.01 -136.15
N ALA A 672 102.13 58.38 -137.44
CA ALA A 672 103.27 58.65 -138.31
C ALA A 672 103.08 59.73 -139.40
N THR A 673 101.93 60.42 -139.50
CA THR A 673 101.66 61.31 -140.68
C THR A 673 101.22 62.74 -140.36
N ILE A 674 100.46 63.00 -139.28
CA ILE A 674 99.95 64.36 -139.01
C ILE A 674 100.90 65.23 -138.15
N ASP A 675 101.96 64.67 -137.59
CA ASP A 675 103.10 65.46 -137.10
C ASP A 675 103.85 66.21 -138.23
N GLU A 676 103.58 65.89 -139.51
CA GLU A 676 104.11 66.63 -140.66
C GLU A 676 103.20 67.83 -141.05
N LEU A 677 101.87 67.68 -140.97
CA LEU A 677 100.92 68.79 -141.19
C LEU A 677 100.94 69.87 -140.10
N ARG A 678 101.74 69.68 -139.05
CA ARG A 678 102.16 70.72 -138.11
C ARG A 678 102.99 71.84 -138.78
N MET A 679 103.55 71.64 -139.97
CA MET A 679 104.44 72.60 -140.63
C MET A 679 103.75 73.55 -141.63
N ASP A 680 102.79 73.10 -142.45
CA ASP A 680 102.26 73.95 -143.54
C ASP A 680 101.17 74.94 -143.09
N ALA A 681 100.40 74.62 -142.06
CA ALA A 681 99.44 75.58 -141.47
C ALA A 681 100.13 76.84 -140.92
N GLN A 682 101.41 76.73 -140.56
CA GLN A 682 102.23 77.85 -140.08
C GLN A 682 102.50 78.91 -141.17
N ARG A 683 102.48 78.53 -142.47
CA ARG A 683 102.76 79.44 -143.60
C ARG A 683 101.58 80.34 -144.02
N LEU A 684 100.35 79.92 -143.75
CA LEU A 684 99.17 80.56 -144.37
C LEU A 684 98.69 81.82 -143.62
N GLN A 685 98.87 81.90 -142.30
CA GLN A 685 98.59 83.15 -141.57
C GLN A 685 99.74 84.16 -141.64
N GLU A 686 100.98 83.69 -141.86
CA GLU A 686 102.13 84.52 -142.31
C GLU A 686 101.93 85.14 -143.72
N SER A 687 100.83 84.78 -144.40
CA SER A 687 100.34 85.42 -145.63
C SER A 687 99.11 86.34 -145.42
N LEU A 688 98.60 86.45 -144.18
CA LEU A 688 97.65 87.50 -143.76
C LEU A 688 98.34 88.62 -142.96
N ASP A 689 99.57 88.35 -142.48
CA ASP A 689 100.64 89.34 -142.40
C ASP A 689 100.81 90.12 -143.73
N GLN A 690 101.67 91.14 -143.71
CA GLN A 690 102.03 92.00 -144.85
C GLN A 690 100.90 92.93 -145.35
N LEU A 691 99.66 92.43 -145.49
CA LEU A 691 98.60 93.15 -146.21
C LEU A 691 98.07 94.38 -145.46
N ASN A 692 97.90 94.31 -144.13
CA ASN A 692 97.55 95.49 -143.33
C ASN A 692 98.77 96.29 -142.81
N ALA A 693 99.99 95.75 -142.94
CA ALA A 693 101.21 96.56 -142.80
C ALA A 693 101.37 97.57 -143.97
N SER A 694 100.68 97.35 -145.09
CA SER A 694 100.60 98.26 -146.25
C SER A 694 99.56 99.38 -146.08
N TRP A 695 98.58 99.22 -145.18
CA TRP A 695 97.44 100.12 -145.00
C TRP A 695 97.29 100.60 -143.54
N CYS A 696 97.77 101.76 -143.11
CA CYS A 696 98.41 102.88 -143.81
C CYS A 696 99.22 103.68 -142.75
N GLY A 697 100.56 103.72 -142.74
CA GLY A 697 101.42 103.99 -143.89
C GLY A 697 101.20 105.44 -144.39
N ARG A 698 99.96 105.73 -144.82
CA ARG A 698 99.54 107.01 -145.39
C ARG A 698 99.00 108.02 -144.36
N LEU A 699 98.67 107.60 -143.13
CA LEU A 699 98.38 108.52 -142.02
C LEU A 699 99.65 108.99 -141.29
N GLN A 700 100.81 108.39 -141.57
CA GLN A 700 102.12 108.75 -141.02
C GLN A 700 102.73 110.03 -141.66
N ALA A 701 101.94 110.79 -142.43
CA ALA A 701 102.43 111.95 -143.20
C ALA A 701 101.60 113.25 -143.05
N PHE A 702 100.33 113.19 -142.64
CA PHE A 702 99.38 114.24 -143.04
C PHE A 702 99.36 115.54 -142.19
N ARG A 703 99.91 115.58 -140.97
CA ARG A 703 99.98 116.84 -140.19
C ARG A 703 101.28 117.09 -139.42
N GLN A 704 102.40 116.84 -140.11
CA GLN A 704 103.75 117.26 -139.71
C GLN A 704 104.00 118.79 -139.90
N LYS A 705 102.96 119.63 -139.72
CA LYS A 705 102.96 121.09 -139.96
C LYS A 705 102.05 121.78 -138.93
N PHE A 706 102.38 123.03 -138.57
CA PHE A 706 101.75 123.81 -137.47
C PHE A 706 102.08 123.22 -136.09
N HIS A 707 103.34 123.21 -135.62
CA HIS A 707 104.36 124.28 -135.46
C HIS A 707 104.14 125.26 -134.30
N LYS A 708 105.23 125.44 -133.53
CA LYS A 708 105.76 126.66 -132.89
C LYS A 708 104.76 127.74 -132.47
#